data_AF-A0A842WD88-F1
#
_entry.id   AF-A0A842WD88-F1
#
_cell.length_a   1.000
_cell.length_b   1.000
_cell.length_c   1.000
_cell.angle_alpha   90.00
_cell.angle_beta   90.00
_cell.angle_gamma   90.00
#
_symmetry.space_group_name_H-M   'P 1'
#
loop_
_entity.id
_entity.type
_entity.pdbx_description
1 polymer ?
#
loop_
_entity_poly.entity_id
_entity_poly.type
_entity_poly.pdbx_seq_one_letter_code
_entity_poly.pdbx_strand_id
1 'polypeptide(L)'
;MVDIKDLKIKKRTFQFDVKRRYSNELKFKKVEKTPLEKIKEFLESFRKPKGEVVLEDKEEEKEKGGTARLGEKEKEEPLVSTNLLLKAGGGTILIFLLLISAFLFIQSGVYAQEVVVNPPDSQAIHSEVIAYDILTASQEENPRDPTHTAFVRMELQGEKTATIPISLEAYNRVVPSSVYVLRSHRYQAETYPEFLNSFKQRMFHWDIPVNEIGMGELATLPSQSLVVVPSGYIPQQMLSGSGTRITDLLDRGATVVYVGQPFFRMFNEQGAVVSSNPAALDPMRVTFDESTQLVSTNNLSMGSPLYALGGGSMIWGSVSSVSYGEGYLIAFPQTLDGGWASGEEAAADIYRLIVEMPWISPAGSASSEIGVSTNLTVAELYTSVFEGDRKYLRVYGFDEESGTGFNEVIYAKKSTKGEIYTEGHDIVPGGLGPTEMDIMADLREEGGEARLFLVITHIGEEVDRTPVATTKVALNSQPTFPYEFLLPSGNYVLNIMDTEDNRYARSYMRVGTLDIVQGSHAISTDTYRFSFYLDGQRVPVSGSVYVNGDPSNAREFENTESIELEASRMVGGPLEGNQEHTFTFELGDFQFTETVYKRAPSSIFDEPLFVAAGIIGIIALGIGFLFARKTETMYGLDIPDFPPQTTNKIPMKKETLLKIFTKLNEKYKWKHTPLTLSEIKSGFRGMLHEGKPIFISDYNLEYLLLRLIGMGEVKKEIKYYGLTSWEEDTGYSMRYLAFFRKLRDICINNAVPFTHFEKSENYDSRITILGQKIFVHLYDEPGRVIPNALSSLGKGLNIILFEEEAEKSEFYEYLSSGYQGGTILKLEIQAGSVLLKTFREFEEMVKEMKV
;
A
#
# COMPACT_ATOMS: atom_id res chain seq x y z
N MET A 1 21.13 -43.36 14.86
CA MET A 1 19.81 -43.99 14.68
C MET A 1 18.93 -43.60 15.85
N VAL A 2 17.67 -43.19 15.62
CA VAL A 2 16.68 -42.92 16.67
C VAL A 2 15.54 -43.92 16.52
N ASP A 3 15.23 -44.67 17.57
CA ASP A 3 14.17 -45.70 17.55
C ASP A 3 12.79 -45.04 17.67
N ILE A 4 11.95 -45.19 16.64
CA ILE A 4 10.67 -44.48 16.52
C ILE A 4 9.53 -45.40 16.94
N LYS A 5 9.20 -45.36 18.23
CA LYS A 5 7.97 -45.93 18.76
C LYS A 5 6.90 -44.85 18.89
N ASP A 6 5.79 -45.09 18.19
CA ASP A 6 4.55 -44.32 18.13
C ASP A 6 4.59 -42.89 17.54
N LEU A 7 4.26 -42.78 16.26
CA LEU A 7 3.63 -41.57 15.73
C LEU A 7 2.14 -41.56 16.13
N LYS A 8 1.64 -40.39 16.57
CA LYS A 8 0.34 -40.22 17.26
C LYS A 8 -0.49 -39.09 16.66
N ILE A 9 -1.71 -39.40 16.25
CA ILE A 9 -2.64 -38.51 15.54
C ILE A 9 -3.82 -38.13 16.45
N LYS A 10 -4.31 -36.89 16.39
CA LYS A 10 -5.50 -36.43 17.14
C LYS A 10 -6.74 -36.37 16.22
N LYS A 11 -7.87 -36.88 16.72
CA LYS A 11 -9.23 -36.71 16.16
C LYS A 11 -10.13 -36.04 17.22
N ARG A 12 -11.13 -35.26 16.78
CA ARG A 12 -12.20 -34.72 17.65
C ARG A 12 -13.54 -35.36 17.27
N THR A 13 -14.36 -35.69 18.27
CA THR A 13 -15.76 -36.13 18.13
C THR A 13 -16.46 -35.89 19.46
N PHE A 14 -17.71 -35.40 19.43
CA PHE A 14 -18.53 -35.17 20.62
C PHE A 14 -19.48 -36.35 20.86
N GLN A 15 -19.75 -36.67 22.13
CA GLN A 15 -20.73 -37.68 22.52
C GLN A 15 -21.36 -37.27 23.86
N PHE A 16 -22.69 -37.21 23.92
CA PHE A 16 -23.44 -36.82 25.11
C PHE A 16 -24.12 -38.07 25.71
N ASP A 17 -23.87 -38.37 26.98
CA ASP A 17 -24.48 -39.51 27.68
C ASP A 17 -25.59 -39.04 28.63
N VAL A 18 -26.83 -39.04 28.12
CA VAL A 18 -28.01 -38.49 28.80
C VAL A 18 -28.59 -39.54 29.76
N LYS A 19 -27.99 -39.67 30.96
CA LYS A 19 -28.43 -40.69 31.95
C LYS A 19 -28.16 -40.34 33.43
N ARG A 20 -28.94 -39.40 33.99
CA ARG A 20 -29.27 -39.39 35.43
C ARG A 20 -30.76 -39.21 35.67
N ARG A 21 -31.30 -39.90 36.68
CA ARG A 21 -32.73 -39.90 37.03
C ARG A 21 -33.01 -38.84 38.09
N TYR A 22 -34.17 -38.18 38.00
CA TYR A 22 -34.73 -37.37 39.08
C TYR A 22 -35.19 -38.25 40.25
N SER A 23 -35.10 -37.70 41.47
CA SER A 23 -35.76 -38.20 42.67
C SER A 23 -36.29 -37.02 43.47
N ASN A 24 -37.59 -37.01 43.79
CA ASN A 24 -38.23 -35.91 44.52
C ASN A 24 -38.05 -36.07 46.03
N GLU A 25 -37.45 -35.07 46.69
CA GLU A 25 -37.62 -34.86 48.13
C GLU A 25 -38.56 -33.67 48.38
N LEU A 26 -39.65 -33.90 49.10
CA LEU A 26 -40.55 -32.84 49.55
C LEU A 26 -40.02 -32.26 50.87
N LYS A 27 -39.61 -30.99 50.84
CA LYS A 27 -39.26 -30.20 52.03
C LYS A 27 -40.10 -28.92 52.05
N PHE A 28 -40.97 -28.79 53.04
CA PHE A 28 -41.90 -27.68 53.17
C PHE A 28 -41.16 -26.38 53.52
N LYS A 29 -41.17 -25.37 52.63
CA LYS A 29 -40.75 -24.00 52.97
C LYS A 29 -41.97 -23.19 53.40
N LYS A 30 -41.85 -22.47 54.52
CA LYS A 30 -42.89 -21.57 55.06
C LYS A 30 -43.19 -20.47 54.04
N VAL A 31 -44.46 -20.27 53.71
CA VAL A 31 -44.90 -19.23 52.74
C VAL A 31 -44.59 -17.86 53.32
N GLU A 32 -43.72 -17.09 52.65
CA GLU A 32 -43.63 -15.65 52.91
C GLU A 32 -44.77 -14.91 52.21
N LYS A 33 -45.26 -13.82 52.84
CA LYS A 33 -46.13 -12.84 52.16
C LYS A 33 -45.50 -12.42 50.84
N THR A 34 -46.34 -12.31 49.81
CA THR A 34 -45.96 -11.93 48.46
C THR A 34 -45.39 -10.50 48.41
N PRO A 35 -44.59 -10.15 47.38
CA PRO A 35 -44.08 -8.79 47.22
C PRO A 35 -45.18 -7.73 47.15
N LEU A 36 -46.32 -8.05 46.52
CA LEU A 36 -47.47 -7.16 46.41
C LEU A 36 -48.11 -6.83 47.77
N GLU A 37 -48.21 -7.79 48.69
CA GLU A 37 -48.71 -7.54 50.05
C GLU A 37 -47.76 -6.62 50.82
N LYS A 38 -46.44 -6.84 50.70
CA LYS A 38 -45.41 -5.99 51.34
C LYS A 38 -45.43 -4.56 50.78
N ILE A 39 -45.60 -4.39 49.46
CA ILE A 39 -45.76 -3.09 48.80
C ILE A 39 -47.06 -2.40 49.23
N LYS A 40 -48.16 -3.15 49.40
CA LYS A 40 -49.43 -2.61 49.88
C LYS A 40 -49.34 -2.13 51.33
N GLU A 41 -48.74 -2.91 52.24
CA GLU A 41 -48.49 -2.49 53.63
C GLU A 41 -47.62 -1.22 53.68
N PHE A 42 -46.61 -1.09 52.80
CA PHE A 42 -45.76 0.10 52.70
C PHE A 42 -46.54 1.34 52.21
N LEU A 43 -47.34 1.22 51.14
CA LEU A 43 -48.17 2.32 50.62
C LEU A 43 -49.28 2.75 51.58
N GLU A 44 -49.86 1.81 52.34
CA GLU A 44 -50.82 2.12 53.40
C GLU A 44 -50.17 2.81 54.60
N SER A 45 -48.89 2.54 54.88
CA SER A 45 -48.14 3.25 55.94
C SER A 45 -47.91 4.74 55.63
N PHE A 46 -47.72 5.10 54.35
CA PHE A 46 -47.58 6.49 53.91
C PHE A 46 -48.91 7.26 53.85
N ARG A 47 -50.06 6.59 53.96
CA ARG A 47 -51.40 7.20 53.93
C ARG A 47 -52.01 7.48 55.31
N LYS A 48 -51.30 7.21 56.41
CA LYS A 48 -51.76 7.50 57.78
C LYS A 48 -51.03 8.74 58.33
N PRO A 49 -51.72 9.86 58.63
CA PRO A 49 -51.09 11.02 59.23
C PRO A 49 -50.67 10.69 60.67
N LYS A 50 -49.40 10.95 61.01
CA LYS A 50 -48.92 10.88 62.41
C LYS A 50 -49.31 12.14 63.16
N GLY A 51 -50.41 12.06 63.90
CA GLY A 51 -50.74 13.00 64.96
C GLY A 51 -50.35 12.46 66.34
N GLU A 52 -50.06 13.39 67.24
CA GLU A 52 -50.05 13.27 68.70
C GLU A 52 -48.95 12.43 69.39
N VAL A 53 -48.57 12.91 70.57
CA VAL A 53 -47.50 12.40 71.44
C VAL A 53 -48.12 12.02 72.77
N VAL A 54 -47.74 10.88 73.35
CA VAL A 54 -47.89 10.62 74.78
C VAL A 54 -46.56 10.09 75.31
N LEU A 55 -46.05 10.75 76.34
CA LEU A 55 -44.95 10.31 77.20
C LEU A 55 -45.52 9.51 78.36
N GLU A 56 -44.75 8.59 78.95
CA GLU A 56 -44.96 8.19 80.33
C GLU A 56 -43.62 7.87 81.00
N ASP A 57 -43.41 8.40 82.22
CA ASP A 57 -42.12 8.50 82.91
C ASP A 57 -42.02 7.59 84.15
N LYS A 58 -40.77 7.35 84.60
CA LYS A 58 -40.32 7.28 86.01
C LYS A 58 -38.80 7.07 86.08
N GLU A 59 -37.99 7.90 86.77
CA GLU A 59 -37.84 8.11 88.24
C GLU A 59 -37.29 6.86 88.97
N GLU A 60 -36.35 6.96 89.92
CA GLU A 60 -35.45 8.06 90.34
C GLU A 60 -34.03 7.44 90.57
N GLU A 61 -33.02 7.94 91.31
CA GLU A 61 -32.92 8.92 92.40
C GLU A 61 -31.58 9.71 92.30
N LYS A 62 -30.89 9.96 93.42
CA LYS A 62 -29.76 10.90 93.59
C LYS A 62 -28.52 10.09 94.09
N GLU A 63 -27.37 10.60 94.54
CA GLU A 63 -26.95 11.91 95.07
C GLU A 63 -25.48 12.30 94.74
N LYS A 64 -25.23 13.62 94.82
CA LYS A 64 -23.99 14.32 95.27
C LYS A 64 -22.62 13.89 94.71
N GLY A 65 -22.05 14.75 93.87
CA GLY A 65 -20.62 14.71 93.49
C GLY A 65 -19.68 15.46 94.45
N GLY A 66 -18.38 15.54 94.10
CA GLY A 66 -17.36 16.24 94.88
C GLY A 66 -16.00 16.42 94.18
N THR A 67 -15.77 17.65 93.68
CA THR A 67 -14.45 18.34 93.53
C THR A 67 -13.23 17.69 92.83
N ALA A 68 -12.74 18.44 91.83
CA ALA A 68 -11.34 18.88 91.63
C ALA A 68 -10.25 17.96 91.01
N ARG A 69 -9.94 18.28 89.73
CA ARG A 69 -8.60 18.60 89.14
C ARG A 69 -7.45 17.56 89.06
N LEU A 70 -6.72 17.72 87.93
CA LEU A 70 -5.30 17.42 87.61
C LEU A 70 -4.90 15.99 87.20
N GLY A 71 -4.27 15.91 86.02
CA GLY A 71 -3.37 14.83 85.55
C GLY A 71 -4.03 13.47 85.24
N GLU A 72 -3.46 12.59 84.43
CA GLU A 72 -2.61 12.76 83.23
C GLU A 72 -2.76 11.46 82.38
N LYS A 73 -1.85 11.21 81.45
CA LYS A 73 -1.61 9.98 80.65
C LYS A 73 -1.85 8.64 81.40
N GLU A 74 -2.14 7.50 80.75
CA GLU A 74 -1.82 7.08 79.37
C GLU A 74 -2.74 5.91 78.88
N LYS A 75 -2.58 5.49 77.60
CA LYS A 75 -2.88 4.19 76.90
C LYS A 75 -3.75 3.11 77.60
N GLU A 76 -4.61 2.35 76.91
CA GLU A 76 -4.38 1.59 75.66
C GLU A 76 -5.61 1.52 74.71
N GLU A 77 -5.42 1.04 73.48
CA GLU A 77 -6.45 0.83 72.44
C GLU A 77 -6.94 -0.63 72.34
N PRO A 78 -8.17 -0.85 71.84
CA PRO A 78 -8.49 -2.12 71.15
C PRO A 78 -9.30 -2.00 69.84
N LEU A 79 -8.97 -2.90 68.90
CA LEU A 79 -9.84 -3.51 67.88
C LEU A 79 -10.48 -2.62 66.78
N VAL A 80 -9.86 -2.62 65.60
CA VAL A 80 -10.46 -2.14 64.33
C VAL A 80 -11.65 -3.03 63.91
N SER A 81 -12.78 -2.41 63.54
CA SER A 81 -14.00 -3.12 63.16
C SER A 81 -14.08 -3.48 61.66
N THR A 82 -14.67 -4.64 61.35
CA THR A 82 -14.73 -5.24 60.00
C THR A 82 -15.68 -4.56 59.02
N ASN A 83 -16.43 -3.54 59.44
CA ASN A 83 -17.47 -2.88 58.62
C ASN A 83 -16.92 -1.95 57.51
N LEU A 84 -15.61 -1.64 57.50
CA LEU A 84 -15.02 -0.78 56.46
C LEU A 84 -14.83 -1.54 55.12
N LEU A 85 -14.46 -2.83 55.20
CA LEU A 85 -14.11 -3.66 54.03
C LEU A 85 -15.30 -3.91 53.07
N LEU A 86 -16.51 -4.08 53.60
CA LEU A 86 -17.70 -4.30 52.76
C LEU A 86 -18.07 -3.05 51.93
N LYS A 87 -17.84 -1.84 52.45
CA LYS A 87 -18.12 -0.60 51.71
C LYS A 87 -17.09 -0.35 50.60
N ALA A 88 -15.83 -0.73 50.81
CA ALA A 88 -14.82 -0.73 49.76
C ALA A 88 -15.18 -1.70 48.61
N GLY A 89 -15.64 -2.91 48.94
CA GLY A 89 -15.95 -3.96 47.95
C GLY A 89 -17.02 -3.59 46.91
N GLY A 90 -18.03 -2.80 47.28
CA GLY A 90 -19.04 -2.33 46.32
C GLY A 90 -18.48 -1.33 45.31
N GLY A 91 -17.68 -0.36 45.78
CA GLY A 91 -17.04 0.64 44.94
C GLY A 91 -15.97 0.03 44.02
N THR A 92 -15.16 -0.90 44.53
CA THR A 92 -14.14 -1.56 43.71
C THR A 92 -14.74 -2.41 42.60
N ILE A 93 -15.86 -3.11 42.81
CA ILE A 93 -16.53 -3.86 41.72
C ILE A 93 -17.04 -2.93 40.61
N LEU A 94 -17.61 -1.77 40.95
CA LEU A 94 -18.07 -0.80 39.94
C LEU A 94 -16.89 -0.21 39.15
N ILE A 95 -15.80 0.15 39.83
CA ILE A 95 -14.56 0.62 39.21
C ILE A 95 -13.93 -0.48 38.34
N PHE A 96 -13.95 -1.74 38.78
CA PHE A 96 -13.42 -2.87 38.01
C PHE A 96 -14.27 -3.15 36.76
N LEU A 97 -15.59 -2.98 36.81
CA LEU A 97 -16.46 -3.05 35.64
C LEU A 97 -16.27 -1.87 34.67
N LEU A 98 -15.99 -0.66 35.16
CA LEU A 98 -15.61 0.47 34.31
C LEU A 98 -14.22 0.26 33.68
N LEU A 99 -13.25 -0.26 34.43
CA LEU A 99 -11.91 -0.59 33.91
C LEU A 99 -11.96 -1.76 32.92
N ILE A 100 -12.79 -2.78 33.14
CA ILE A 100 -13.01 -3.85 32.16
C ILE A 100 -13.70 -3.29 30.91
N SER A 101 -14.72 -2.44 31.05
CA SER A 101 -15.38 -1.79 29.90
C SER A 101 -14.39 -0.94 29.09
N ALA A 102 -13.55 -0.14 29.77
CA ALA A 102 -12.51 0.66 29.11
C ALA A 102 -11.41 -0.20 28.49
N PHE A 103 -10.98 -1.28 29.15
CA PHE A 103 -9.98 -2.22 28.62
C PHE A 103 -10.52 -2.98 27.40
N LEU A 104 -11.77 -3.42 27.42
CA LEU A 104 -12.43 -4.04 26.26
C LEU A 104 -12.64 -3.03 25.12
N PHE A 105 -12.97 -1.77 25.43
CA PHE A 105 -13.04 -0.70 24.43
C PHE A 105 -11.66 -0.48 23.76
N ILE A 106 -10.60 -0.38 24.55
CA ILE A 106 -9.21 -0.26 24.05
C ILE A 106 -8.80 -1.49 23.23
N GLN A 107 -9.05 -2.71 23.70
CA GLN A 107 -8.75 -3.93 22.92
C GLN A 107 -9.63 -4.08 21.66
N SER A 108 -10.85 -3.53 21.64
CA SER A 108 -11.69 -3.49 20.44
C SER A 108 -11.23 -2.43 19.43
N GLY A 109 -10.48 -1.42 19.86
CA GLY A 109 -9.90 -0.40 19.00
C GLY A 109 -8.50 -0.72 18.46
N VAL A 110 -7.73 -1.59 19.13
CA VAL A 110 -6.31 -1.84 18.80
C VAL A 110 -5.97 -3.34 18.79
N TYR A 111 -6.56 -4.07 17.85
CA TYR A 111 -5.99 -5.29 17.27
C TYR A 111 -6.36 -5.40 15.78
N ALA A 112 -5.81 -4.50 14.97
CA ALA A 112 -5.53 -4.85 13.58
C ALA A 112 -4.62 -6.10 13.61
N GLN A 113 -5.07 -7.19 13.00
CA GLN A 113 -4.18 -8.33 12.80
C GLN A 113 -3.20 -7.94 11.71
N GLU A 114 -1.90 -8.05 12.01
CA GLU A 114 -0.87 -8.14 10.97
C GLU A 114 -1.15 -9.40 10.16
N VAL A 115 -1.95 -9.25 9.11
CA VAL A 115 -2.09 -10.26 8.08
C VAL A 115 -0.71 -10.39 7.46
N VAL A 116 -0.10 -11.57 7.58
CA VAL A 116 1.09 -11.92 6.79
C VAL A 116 0.61 -12.06 5.34
N VAL A 117 0.52 -10.93 4.67
CA VAL A 117 0.33 -10.83 3.23
C VAL A 117 1.56 -11.46 2.62
N ASN A 118 1.42 -12.67 2.08
CA ASN A 118 2.36 -13.13 1.06
C ASN A 118 2.33 -12.04 -0.02
N PRO A 119 3.49 -11.48 -0.44
CA PRO A 119 3.49 -10.42 -1.45
C PRO A 119 2.63 -10.88 -2.62
N PRO A 120 1.66 -10.08 -3.07
CA PRO A 120 0.82 -10.47 -4.19
C PRO A 120 1.70 -10.75 -5.40
N ASP A 121 1.21 -11.59 -6.33
CA ASP A 121 1.72 -11.53 -7.69
C ASP A 121 1.71 -10.05 -8.12
N SER A 122 2.90 -9.54 -8.49
CA SER A 122 3.16 -8.10 -8.60
C SER A 122 2.33 -7.52 -9.73
N GLN A 123 1.22 -6.86 -9.37
CA GLN A 123 0.28 -6.30 -10.34
C GLN A 123 0.95 -5.14 -11.06
N ALA A 124 1.25 -5.33 -12.33
CA ALA A 124 1.97 -4.34 -13.10
C ALA A 124 1.05 -3.16 -13.42
N ILE A 125 1.47 -1.96 -13.04
CA ILE A 125 0.96 -0.72 -13.63
C ILE A 125 1.72 -0.56 -14.95
N HIS A 126 1.03 -0.67 -16.07
CA HIS A 126 1.59 -0.31 -17.36
C HIS A 126 1.48 1.21 -17.53
N SER A 127 2.63 1.89 -17.70
CA SER A 127 2.70 3.28 -18.11
C SER A 127 3.31 3.39 -19.51
N GLU A 128 2.81 4.34 -20.32
CA GLU A 128 3.47 4.77 -21.55
C GLU A 128 3.27 6.28 -21.74
N VAL A 129 4.36 7.06 -21.77
CA VAL A 129 4.29 8.50 -22.06
C VAL A 129 4.13 8.75 -23.57
N ILE A 130 2.86 8.84 -24.00
CA ILE A 130 2.46 9.06 -25.39
C ILE A 130 2.74 10.47 -25.94
N ALA A 131 2.86 11.49 -25.09
CA ALA A 131 3.26 12.84 -25.53
C ALA A 131 3.92 13.66 -24.40
N TYR A 132 4.85 14.54 -24.76
CA TYR A 132 5.47 15.49 -23.84
C TYR A 132 5.93 16.76 -24.58
N ASP A 133 6.05 17.88 -23.87
CA ASP A 133 6.63 19.14 -24.40
C ASP A 133 7.05 20.09 -23.27
N ILE A 134 7.76 21.16 -23.63
CA ILE A 134 7.92 22.36 -22.81
C ILE A 134 7.02 23.44 -23.42
N LEU A 135 5.94 23.80 -22.75
CA LEU A 135 4.97 24.80 -23.20
C LEU A 135 5.32 26.17 -22.61
N THR A 136 4.99 27.26 -23.31
CA THR A 136 4.98 28.59 -22.67
C THR A 136 3.91 28.65 -21.57
N ALA A 137 4.16 29.45 -20.53
CA ALA A 137 3.23 29.74 -19.43
C ALA A 137 3.36 31.21 -18.98
N SER A 138 3.70 32.09 -19.94
CA SER A 138 4.06 33.49 -19.71
C SER A 138 2.88 34.43 -19.93
N GLN A 139 2.77 35.44 -19.07
CA GLN A 139 1.83 36.55 -19.26
C GLN A 139 2.39 37.57 -20.26
N GLU A 140 1.50 38.33 -20.91
CA GLU A 140 1.87 39.38 -21.87
C GLU A 140 2.79 40.47 -21.27
N GLU A 141 2.75 40.70 -19.94
CA GLU A 141 3.57 41.72 -19.28
C GLU A 141 5.09 41.49 -19.38
N ASN A 142 5.56 40.25 -19.60
CA ASN A 142 6.99 39.96 -19.77
C ASN A 142 7.31 38.97 -20.91
N PRO A 143 7.29 39.41 -22.18
CA PRO A 143 7.61 38.58 -23.34
C PRO A 143 9.13 38.47 -23.59
N ARG A 144 9.98 38.89 -22.64
CA ARG A 144 11.45 38.85 -22.78
C ARG A 144 12.09 37.67 -22.07
N ASP A 145 11.58 37.36 -20.88
CA ASP A 145 12.08 36.27 -20.03
C ASP A 145 10.95 35.24 -19.85
N PRO A 146 10.58 34.48 -20.89
CA PRO A 146 9.41 33.63 -20.88
C PRO A 146 9.55 32.47 -19.87
N THR A 147 8.57 32.39 -18.99
CA THR A 147 8.29 31.21 -18.16
C THR A 147 7.62 30.10 -18.98
N HIS A 148 7.93 28.86 -18.62
CA HIS A 148 7.42 27.65 -19.27
C HIS A 148 6.87 26.68 -18.23
N THR A 149 6.02 25.75 -18.67
CA THR A 149 5.65 24.55 -17.92
C THR A 149 6.04 23.30 -18.71
N ALA A 150 6.29 22.20 -18.01
CA ALA A 150 6.46 20.90 -18.63
C ALA A 150 5.10 20.20 -18.71
N PHE A 151 4.76 19.72 -19.90
CA PHE A 151 3.57 18.94 -20.19
C PHE A 151 3.97 17.47 -20.43
N VAL A 152 3.22 16.56 -19.82
CA VAL A 152 3.23 15.13 -20.14
C VAL A 152 1.80 14.64 -20.27
N ARG A 153 1.51 13.88 -21.33
CA ARG A 153 0.36 12.98 -21.42
C ARG A 153 0.85 11.54 -21.44
N MET A 154 0.23 10.71 -20.61
CA MET A 154 0.55 9.30 -20.50
C MET A 154 -0.70 8.42 -20.51
N GLU A 155 -0.52 7.20 -20.99
CA GLU A 155 -1.50 6.12 -20.87
C GLU A 155 -1.14 5.23 -19.67
N LEU A 156 -2.15 4.84 -18.91
CA LEU A 156 -2.05 4.08 -17.67
C LEU A 156 -3.05 2.92 -17.68
N GLN A 157 -2.59 1.71 -17.35
CA GLN A 157 -3.46 0.56 -17.17
C GLN A 157 -2.97 -0.29 -15.98
N GLY A 158 -3.88 -0.69 -15.10
CA GLY A 158 -3.57 -1.55 -13.95
C GLY A 158 -4.45 -2.79 -13.92
N GLU A 159 -4.02 -3.84 -13.22
CA GLU A 159 -4.83 -5.08 -13.09
C GLU A 159 -6.11 -4.90 -12.26
N LYS A 160 -6.26 -3.76 -11.56
CA LYS A 160 -7.42 -3.37 -10.75
C LYS A 160 -7.65 -1.86 -10.84
N THR A 161 -8.81 -1.42 -10.35
CA THR A 161 -9.06 0.00 -10.08
C THR A 161 -8.34 0.42 -8.80
N ALA A 162 -7.46 1.41 -8.88
CA ALA A 162 -6.74 2.02 -7.77
C ALA A 162 -6.54 3.52 -8.03
N THR A 163 -6.54 4.34 -6.98
CA THR A 163 -6.16 5.75 -7.08
C THR A 163 -4.68 5.86 -6.79
N ILE A 164 -3.88 6.34 -7.75
CA ILE A 164 -2.42 6.37 -7.65
C ILE A 164 -1.97 7.84 -7.66
N PRO A 165 -1.14 8.29 -6.69
CA PRO A 165 -0.49 9.58 -6.75
C PRO A 165 0.61 9.52 -7.82
N ILE A 166 0.48 10.36 -8.86
CA ILE A 166 1.44 10.50 -9.95
C ILE A 166 2.02 11.90 -9.92
N SER A 167 3.34 11.98 -9.95
CA SER A 167 4.11 13.22 -9.90
C SER A 167 4.88 13.45 -11.20
N LEU A 168 4.93 14.71 -11.62
CA LEU A 168 5.74 15.21 -12.72
C LEU A 168 6.74 16.23 -12.17
N GLU A 169 8.03 15.99 -12.37
CA GLU A 169 9.11 16.89 -11.94
C GLU A 169 9.99 17.28 -13.13
N ALA A 170 10.29 18.58 -13.28
CA ALA A 170 11.11 19.11 -14.36
C ALA A 170 12.46 19.60 -13.82
N TYR A 171 13.56 18.97 -14.25
CA TYR A 171 14.91 19.24 -13.76
C TYR A 171 15.81 19.93 -14.80
N ASN A 172 16.72 20.79 -14.32
CA ASN A 172 17.75 21.43 -15.15
C ASN A 172 18.95 20.51 -15.47
N ARG A 173 19.02 19.33 -14.84
CA ARG A 173 20.07 18.31 -15.00
C ARG A 173 19.43 16.94 -15.20
N VAL A 174 20.15 15.99 -15.81
CA VAL A 174 19.69 14.59 -15.91
C VAL A 174 19.54 14.01 -14.50
N VAL A 175 18.39 13.40 -14.22
CA VAL A 175 18.20 12.58 -13.02
C VAL A 175 18.69 11.14 -13.27
N PRO A 176 19.31 10.45 -12.29
CA PRO A 176 19.84 9.10 -12.52
C PRO A 176 18.75 8.07 -12.81
N SER A 177 18.80 7.46 -14.00
CA SER A 177 17.88 6.40 -14.45
C SER A 177 18.40 4.97 -14.25
N SER A 178 19.60 4.81 -13.70
CA SER A 178 20.22 3.49 -13.45
C SER A 178 21.02 3.50 -12.16
N VAL A 179 20.88 2.43 -11.38
CA VAL A 179 21.52 2.28 -10.06
C VAL A 179 22.53 1.14 -10.07
N TYR A 180 23.72 1.42 -9.55
CA TYR A 180 24.83 0.49 -9.47
C TYR A 180 25.32 0.37 -8.03
N VAL A 181 25.55 -0.85 -7.55
CA VAL A 181 26.13 -1.13 -6.23
C VAL A 181 27.57 -1.60 -6.40
N LEU A 182 28.51 -0.92 -5.76
CA LEU A 182 29.93 -1.20 -5.90
C LEU A 182 30.39 -2.37 -5.03
N ARG A 183 30.74 -3.49 -5.67
CA ARG A 183 31.39 -4.65 -5.04
C ARG A 183 32.85 -4.33 -4.73
N SER A 184 33.10 -4.00 -3.47
CA SER A 184 34.42 -3.75 -2.90
C SER A 184 34.63 -4.54 -1.60
N HIS A 185 35.81 -4.42 -1.00
CA HIS A 185 36.03 -4.82 0.40
C HIS A 185 35.16 -3.98 1.33
N ARG A 186 34.70 -4.55 2.44
CA ARG A 186 33.72 -3.91 3.34
C ARG A 186 34.15 -3.96 4.81
N TYR A 187 33.73 -2.96 5.58
CA TYR A 187 33.93 -2.86 7.04
C TYR A 187 32.60 -2.60 7.73
N GLN A 188 32.26 -3.40 8.75
CA GLN A 188 30.95 -3.36 9.44
C GLN A 188 29.78 -3.39 8.44
N ALA A 189 29.73 -4.51 7.69
CA ALA A 189 28.72 -4.78 6.67
C ALA A 189 28.41 -6.29 6.59
N GLU A 190 28.31 -6.97 7.73
CA GLU A 190 27.82 -8.36 7.83
C GLU A 190 26.38 -8.47 7.29
N THR A 191 25.58 -7.41 7.45
CA THR A 191 24.23 -7.23 6.87
C THR A 191 24.19 -7.00 5.36
N TYR A 192 25.33 -6.87 4.66
CA TYR A 192 25.35 -6.54 3.22
C TYR A 192 24.49 -7.44 2.31
N PRO A 193 24.42 -8.78 2.48
CA PRO A 193 23.60 -9.64 1.62
C PRO A 193 22.10 -9.36 1.77
N GLU A 194 21.65 -9.08 2.99
CA GLU A 194 20.27 -8.71 3.33
C GLU A 194 19.94 -7.33 2.75
N PHE A 195 20.83 -6.35 2.96
CA PHE A 195 20.77 -5.02 2.33
C PHE A 195 20.62 -5.13 0.81
N LEU A 196 21.52 -5.84 0.13
CA LEU A 196 21.51 -5.95 -1.33
C LEU A 196 20.22 -6.58 -1.85
N ASN A 197 19.70 -7.61 -1.17
CA ASN A 197 18.48 -8.30 -1.58
C ASN A 197 17.24 -7.41 -1.40
N SER A 198 17.07 -6.82 -0.21
CA SER A 198 15.95 -5.91 0.08
C SER A 198 16.00 -4.66 -0.82
N PHE A 199 17.20 -4.12 -1.07
CA PHE A 199 17.40 -2.97 -1.96
C PHE A 199 17.04 -3.31 -3.41
N LYS A 200 17.50 -4.44 -3.95
CA LYS A 200 17.09 -4.92 -5.29
C LYS A 200 15.58 -5.08 -5.41
N GLN A 201 14.93 -5.71 -4.42
CA GLN A 201 13.49 -5.91 -4.42
C GLN A 201 12.72 -4.59 -4.42
N ARG A 202 13.10 -3.65 -3.54
CA ARG A 202 12.44 -2.32 -3.42
C ARG A 202 12.60 -1.47 -4.68
N MET A 203 13.78 -1.48 -5.31
CA MET A 203 14.04 -0.72 -6.54
C MET A 203 13.37 -1.36 -7.78
N PHE A 204 13.23 -2.70 -7.82
CA PHE A 204 12.50 -3.41 -8.87
C PHE A 204 11.01 -3.01 -8.92
N HIS A 205 10.39 -2.70 -7.77
CA HIS A 205 9.02 -2.21 -7.70
C HIS A 205 8.77 -0.85 -8.40
N TRP A 206 9.82 -0.17 -8.87
CA TRP A 206 9.76 1.10 -9.61
C TRP A 206 10.32 0.99 -11.04
N ASP A 207 10.57 -0.23 -11.52
CA ASP A 207 11.32 -0.55 -12.75
C ASP A 207 12.74 0.07 -12.81
N ILE A 208 13.39 0.26 -11.65
CA ILE A 208 14.75 0.80 -11.58
C ILE A 208 15.76 -0.35 -11.43
N PRO A 209 16.55 -0.70 -12.47
CA PRO A 209 17.47 -1.83 -12.41
C PRO A 209 18.68 -1.55 -11.50
N VAL A 210 18.93 -2.47 -10.56
CA VAL A 210 20.05 -2.42 -9.61
C VAL A 210 21.13 -3.45 -9.97
N ASN A 211 22.22 -2.98 -10.57
CA ASN A 211 23.33 -3.81 -11.03
C ASN A 211 24.49 -3.81 -10.03
N GLU A 212 25.14 -4.95 -9.79
CA GLU A 212 26.34 -5.01 -8.92
C GLU A 212 27.62 -5.02 -9.78
N ILE A 213 28.52 -4.06 -9.55
CA ILE A 213 29.69 -3.78 -10.40
C ILE A 213 31.01 -3.85 -9.63
N GLY A 214 32.12 -4.17 -10.31
CA GLY A 214 33.48 -4.05 -9.79
C GLY A 214 34.14 -2.70 -10.09
N MET A 215 35.26 -2.43 -9.41
CA MET A 215 36.04 -1.19 -9.57
C MET A 215 36.46 -0.86 -11.00
N GLY A 216 36.70 -1.86 -11.86
CA GLY A 216 37.07 -1.65 -13.27
C GLY A 216 35.91 -1.15 -14.14
N GLU A 217 34.67 -1.44 -13.75
CA GLU A 217 33.46 -1.12 -14.53
C GLU A 217 32.97 0.32 -14.27
N LEU A 218 33.47 0.97 -13.21
CA LEU A 218 33.24 2.40 -12.92
C LEU A 218 33.68 3.32 -14.08
N ALA A 219 34.70 2.93 -14.84
CA ALA A 219 35.12 3.68 -16.03
C ALA A 219 34.04 3.65 -17.13
N THR A 220 33.41 2.50 -17.32
CA THR A 220 32.46 2.20 -18.40
C THR A 220 31.01 2.59 -18.10
N LEU A 221 30.69 3.02 -16.88
CA LEU A 221 29.35 3.49 -16.53
C LEU A 221 28.87 4.64 -17.44
N PRO A 222 27.55 4.74 -17.74
CA PRO A 222 26.96 5.94 -18.34
C PRO A 222 27.24 7.21 -17.54
N SER A 223 27.18 8.37 -18.20
CA SER A 223 27.05 9.65 -17.49
C SER A 223 25.77 9.65 -16.65
N GLN A 224 25.78 10.40 -15.54
CA GLN A 224 24.63 10.50 -14.61
C GLN A 224 24.12 9.18 -14.01
N SER A 225 24.92 8.12 -14.03
CA SER A 225 24.68 6.91 -13.23
C SER A 225 24.64 7.23 -11.73
N LEU A 226 23.84 6.49 -10.95
CA LEU A 226 23.93 6.50 -9.49
C LEU A 226 24.74 5.30 -8.99
N VAL A 227 25.75 5.54 -8.15
CA VAL A 227 26.66 4.52 -7.63
C VAL A 227 26.59 4.49 -6.11
N VAL A 228 26.03 3.43 -5.54
CA VAL A 228 26.03 3.15 -4.10
C VAL A 228 27.35 2.46 -3.73
N VAL A 229 28.03 2.98 -2.71
CA VAL A 229 29.32 2.49 -2.19
C VAL A 229 29.17 2.08 -0.73
N PRO A 230 28.61 0.88 -0.45
CA PRO A 230 28.38 0.36 0.90
C PRO A 230 29.61 -0.39 1.42
N SER A 231 30.74 0.33 1.53
CA SER A 231 32.04 -0.26 1.83
C SER A 231 32.54 -0.01 3.26
N GLY A 232 31.95 0.95 3.99
CA GLY A 232 32.35 1.28 5.36
C GLY A 232 33.69 2.04 5.49
N TYR A 233 34.67 1.73 4.64
CA TYR A 233 35.79 2.59 4.29
C TYR A 233 35.84 2.71 2.76
N ILE A 234 36.04 3.90 2.22
CA ILE A 234 36.09 4.13 0.77
C ILE A 234 37.22 3.31 0.09
N PRO A 235 37.02 2.73 -1.11
CA PRO A 235 38.09 2.05 -1.82
C PRO A 235 39.20 3.03 -2.24
N GLN A 236 40.46 2.70 -1.97
CA GLN A 236 41.63 3.54 -2.28
C GLN A 236 41.65 3.99 -3.73
N GLN A 237 41.31 3.09 -4.67
CA GLN A 237 41.27 3.37 -6.10
C GLN A 237 40.31 4.52 -6.48
N MET A 238 39.27 4.82 -5.68
CA MET A 238 38.36 5.96 -5.91
C MET A 238 38.95 7.31 -5.47
N LEU A 239 39.97 7.33 -4.60
CA LEU A 239 40.63 8.58 -4.15
C LEU A 239 42.03 8.76 -4.72
N SER A 240 42.84 7.69 -4.71
CA SER A 240 44.25 7.73 -5.10
C SER A 240 44.71 6.38 -5.67
N GLY A 241 44.86 6.31 -6.98
CA GLY A 241 45.32 5.11 -7.68
C GLY A 241 45.25 5.25 -9.21
N SER A 242 45.31 4.11 -9.88
CA SER A 242 45.16 3.95 -11.34
C SER A 242 43.74 3.53 -11.77
N GLY A 243 42.75 3.64 -10.89
CA GLY A 243 41.33 3.45 -11.19
C GLY A 243 40.62 4.78 -11.47
N THR A 244 39.33 4.69 -11.83
CA THR A 244 38.42 5.84 -11.94
C THR A 244 38.24 6.49 -10.57
N ARG A 245 38.53 7.78 -10.45
CA ARG A 245 38.36 8.51 -9.19
C ARG A 245 36.92 8.95 -9.01
N ILE A 246 36.57 9.23 -7.76
CA ILE A 246 35.26 9.77 -7.40
C ILE A 246 35.01 11.13 -8.07
N THR A 247 36.04 11.98 -8.20
CA THR A 247 35.99 13.23 -8.99
C THR A 247 35.60 12.98 -10.43
N ASP A 248 36.20 11.95 -11.06
CA ASP A 248 36.01 11.63 -12.47
C ASP A 248 34.59 11.09 -12.75
N LEU A 249 33.92 10.53 -11.74
CA LEU A 249 32.50 10.15 -11.79
C LEU A 249 31.60 11.37 -11.62
N LEU A 250 31.88 12.21 -10.63
CA LEU A 250 31.11 13.42 -10.29
C LEU A 250 31.15 14.46 -11.43
N ASP A 251 32.31 14.68 -12.05
CA ASP A 251 32.47 15.54 -13.23
C ASP A 251 31.69 15.02 -14.46
N ARG A 252 31.40 13.71 -14.51
CA ARG A 252 30.52 13.07 -15.52
C ARG A 252 29.03 13.09 -15.11
N GLY A 253 28.68 13.87 -14.09
CA GLY A 253 27.33 14.04 -13.57
C GLY A 253 26.81 12.86 -12.73
N ALA A 254 27.65 11.87 -12.40
CA ALA A 254 27.21 10.74 -11.58
C ALA A 254 26.85 11.18 -10.15
N THR A 255 25.92 10.47 -9.52
CA THR A 255 25.65 10.60 -8.08
C THR A 255 26.31 9.45 -7.34
N VAL A 256 27.13 9.73 -6.34
CA VAL A 256 27.83 8.71 -5.54
C VAL A 256 27.23 8.71 -4.13
N VAL A 257 26.55 7.63 -3.76
CA VAL A 257 25.96 7.42 -2.44
C VAL A 257 26.92 6.57 -1.60
N TYR A 258 27.76 7.22 -0.80
CA TYR A 258 28.69 6.56 0.10
C TYR A 258 28.03 6.20 1.43
N VAL A 259 28.29 4.99 1.92
CA VAL A 259 27.87 4.52 3.24
C VAL A 259 29.10 4.03 4.00
N GLY A 260 29.57 4.85 4.94
CA GLY A 260 30.73 4.50 5.75
C GLY A 260 31.34 5.64 6.56
N GLN A 261 32.52 5.34 7.12
CA GLN A 261 33.35 6.20 7.96
C GLN A 261 34.00 7.36 7.16
N PRO A 262 34.49 8.42 7.83
CA PRO A 262 35.26 9.49 7.19
C PRO A 262 36.40 8.97 6.30
N PHE A 263 36.69 9.69 5.21
CA PHE A 263 37.68 9.27 4.21
C PHE A 263 39.14 9.21 4.70
N PHE A 264 39.42 9.47 5.99
CA PHE A 264 40.75 9.33 6.61
C PHE A 264 41.34 7.91 6.52
N ARG A 265 40.50 6.90 6.29
CA ARG A 265 40.86 5.51 6.07
C ARG A 265 40.22 4.96 4.80
N MET A 266 40.97 4.15 4.07
CA MET A 266 40.54 3.56 2.80
C MET A 266 41.00 2.11 2.68
N PHE A 267 40.28 1.30 1.91
CA PHE A 267 40.69 -0.08 1.59
C PHE A 267 41.61 -0.10 0.37
N ASN A 268 42.80 -0.69 0.50
CA ASN A 268 43.62 -1.00 -0.67
C ASN A 268 43.05 -2.20 -1.46
N GLU A 269 43.66 -2.52 -2.60
CA GLU A 269 43.19 -3.60 -3.49
C GLU A 269 43.17 -4.98 -2.80
N GLN A 270 44.06 -5.18 -1.82
CA GLN A 270 44.18 -6.41 -1.03
C GLN A 270 43.24 -6.44 0.19
N GLY A 271 42.40 -5.41 0.40
CA GLY A 271 41.47 -5.33 1.53
C GLY A 271 42.12 -4.92 2.86
N ALA A 272 43.36 -4.46 2.84
CA ALA A 272 43.99 -3.86 4.01
C ALA A 272 43.55 -2.40 4.18
N VAL A 273 43.23 -2.00 5.41
CA VAL A 273 42.89 -0.61 5.75
C VAL A 273 44.18 0.21 5.81
N VAL A 274 44.24 1.28 5.04
CA VAL A 274 45.37 2.23 4.99
C VAL A 274 44.89 3.66 5.19
N SER A 275 45.79 4.55 5.66
CA SER A 275 45.49 5.98 5.81
C SER A 275 45.42 6.69 4.46
N SER A 276 44.39 7.51 4.25
CA SER A 276 44.30 8.37 3.06
C SER A 276 45.44 9.40 2.99
N ASN A 277 45.85 9.78 1.79
CA ASN A 277 46.57 11.04 1.57
C ASN A 277 45.55 12.20 1.59
N PRO A 278 45.64 13.19 2.50
CA PRO A 278 44.70 14.32 2.55
C PRO A 278 44.61 15.09 1.22
N ALA A 279 45.72 15.18 0.47
CA ALA A 279 45.76 15.86 -0.83
C ALA A 279 44.94 15.16 -1.94
N ALA A 280 44.38 13.97 -1.68
CA ALA A 280 43.38 13.35 -2.55
C ALA A 280 41.95 13.91 -2.34
N LEU A 281 41.71 14.64 -1.25
CA LEU A 281 40.43 15.25 -0.88
C LEU A 281 40.36 16.73 -1.29
N ASP A 282 41.51 17.42 -1.36
CA ASP A 282 41.65 18.81 -1.79
C ASP A 282 40.84 19.19 -3.05
N PRO A 283 40.74 18.35 -4.12
CA PRO A 283 39.94 18.70 -5.30
C PRO A 283 38.46 18.91 -4.97
N MET A 284 37.87 18.03 -4.15
CA MET A 284 36.46 18.07 -3.75
C MET A 284 36.15 19.14 -2.70
N ARG A 285 37.18 19.64 -1.98
CA ARG A 285 37.05 20.60 -0.86
C ARG A 285 36.17 20.13 0.31
N VAL A 286 35.90 18.83 0.39
CA VAL A 286 35.08 18.20 1.44
C VAL A 286 35.88 18.08 2.73
N THR A 287 35.31 18.57 3.83
CA THR A 287 35.83 18.39 5.19
C THR A 287 34.89 17.53 6.02
N PHE A 288 35.42 16.64 6.85
CA PHE A 288 34.64 15.80 7.75
C PHE A 288 34.57 16.46 9.14
N ASP A 289 33.37 16.74 9.64
CA ASP A 289 33.15 17.26 10.98
C ASP A 289 32.55 16.18 11.90
N GLU A 290 33.38 15.59 12.76
CA GLU A 290 33.00 14.63 13.80
C GLU A 290 32.54 15.33 15.12
N SER A 291 32.52 16.66 15.18
CA SER A 291 32.20 17.41 16.40
C SER A 291 30.72 17.82 16.53
N THR A 292 30.01 17.95 15.41
CA THR A 292 28.57 18.23 15.39
C THR A 292 27.77 16.96 15.70
N GLN A 293 26.94 17.00 16.75
CA GLN A 293 25.96 15.95 17.01
C GLN A 293 24.80 16.06 16.01
N LEU A 294 24.75 15.13 15.06
CA LEU A 294 23.66 15.02 14.09
C LEU A 294 22.51 14.16 14.64
N VAL A 295 21.29 14.46 14.20
CA VAL A 295 20.08 13.74 14.57
C VAL A 295 19.27 13.46 13.31
N SER A 296 19.02 12.19 13.03
CA SER A 296 18.19 11.73 11.91
C SER A 296 16.74 12.18 12.10
N THR A 297 16.14 12.72 11.04
CA THR A 297 14.75 13.20 11.02
C THR A 297 13.93 12.47 9.95
N ASN A 298 12.67 12.89 9.74
CA ASN A 298 11.80 12.43 8.65
C ASN A 298 11.61 10.90 8.60
N ASN A 299 11.70 10.20 9.73
CA ASN A 299 11.62 8.74 9.85
C ASN A 299 12.77 7.97 9.15
N LEU A 300 13.95 8.59 8.99
CA LEU A 300 15.19 7.88 8.63
C LEU A 300 15.60 6.95 9.78
N SER A 301 15.75 5.65 9.51
CA SER A 301 16.08 4.64 10.53
C SER A 301 17.53 4.70 11.02
N MET A 302 18.45 5.27 10.22
CA MET A 302 19.87 5.38 10.56
C MET A 302 20.12 6.07 11.92
N GLY A 303 20.62 5.31 12.90
CA GLY A 303 21.05 5.79 14.21
C GLY A 303 22.51 6.22 14.26
N SER A 304 22.87 6.96 15.32
CA SER A 304 24.25 7.36 15.68
C SER A 304 25.15 7.85 14.51
N PRO A 305 24.72 8.82 13.69
CA PRO A 305 25.55 9.44 12.65
C PRO A 305 26.87 9.99 13.21
N LEU A 306 27.99 9.75 12.53
CA LEU A 306 29.34 10.00 13.06
C LEU A 306 29.99 11.31 12.60
N TYR A 307 29.53 11.92 11.50
CA TYR A 307 30.10 13.14 10.94
C TYR A 307 29.14 13.87 9.99
N ALA A 308 29.37 15.17 9.77
CA ALA A 308 28.82 15.91 8.64
C ALA A 308 29.88 16.12 7.53
N LEU A 309 29.47 16.26 6.27
CA LEU A 309 30.32 16.83 5.22
C LEU A 309 30.17 18.36 5.19
N GLY A 310 31.26 19.07 5.54
CA GLY A 310 31.34 20.51 5.40
C GLY A 310 31.32 20.94 3.93
N GLY A 311 30.59 22.03 3.65
CA GLY A 311 30.36 22.54 2.30
C GLY A 311 29.13 21.96 1.59
N GLY A 312 28.42 21.00 2.20
CA GLY A 312 27.20 20.41 1.66
C GLY A 312 25.90 20.95 2.26
N SER A 313 24.77 20.44 1.74
CA SER A 313 23.46 20.50 2.38
C SER A 313 23.22 19.27 3.27
N MET A 314 22.32 19.41 4.25
CA MET A 314 21.88 18.29 5.09
C MET A 314 20.50 17.80 4.66
N ILE A 315 20.42 16.50 4.39
CA ILE A 315 19.22 15.74 4.04
C ILE A 315 18.78 14.97 5.29
N TRP A 316 17.50 15.10 5.64
CA TRP A 316 16.87 14.44 6.80
C TRP A 316 17.68 14.54 8.12
N GLY A 317 18.33 15.68 8.35
CA GLY A 317 19.06 16.00 9.59
C GLY A 317 20.42 15.31 9.80
N SER A 318 20.74 14.22 9.07
CA SER A 318 21.97 13.44 9.29
C SER A 318 22.68 12.92 8.04
N VAL A 319 22.05 12.91 6.86
CA VAL A 319 22.72 12.58 5.59
C VAL A 319 23.28 13.86 4.98
N SER A 320 24.53 13.86 4.51
CA SER A 320 25.13 15.04 3.86
C SER A 320 25.16 14.90 2.35
N SER A 321 24.94 15.99 1.59
CA SER A 321 25.10 16.03 0.13
C SER A 321 25.96 17.21 -0.32
N VAL A 322 26.95 16.95 -1.17
CA VAL A 322 27.90 17.93 -1.73
C VAL A 322 27.85 17.84 -3.25
N SER A 323 27.54 18.94 -3.94
CA SER A 323 27.62 19.00 -5.40
C SER A 323 29.07 19.16 -5.86
N TYR A 324 29.45 18.45 -6.93
CA TYR A 324 30.77 18.54 -7.54
C TYR A 324 30.67 18.33 -9.05
N GLY A 325 31.12 19.32 -9.83
CA GLY A 325 30.88 19.36 -11.26
C GLY A 325 29.38 19.35 -11.57
N GLU A 326 28.95 18.39 -12.38
CA GLU A 326 27.53 18.14 -12.65
C GLU A 326 26.88 17.14 -11.68
N GLY A 327 27.69 16.43 -10.87
CA GLY A 327 27.27 15.33 -9.99
C GLY A 327 27.19 15.69 -8.51
N TYR A 328 26.97 14.66 -7.68
CA TYR A 328 26.75 14.79 -6.24
C TYR A 328 27.40 13.66 -5.44
N LEU A 329 28.13 14.00 -4.38
CA LEU A 329 28.56 13.07 -3.33
C LEU A 329 27.57 13.15 -2.18
N ILE A 330 26.86 12.05 -1.92
CA ILE A 330 25.95 11.90 -0.79
C ILE A 330 26.59 10.92 0.19
N ALA A 331 26.65 11.28 1.47
CA ALA A 331 27.23 10.45 2.51
C ALA A 331 26.22 10.14 3.62
N PHE A 332 25.97 8.85 3.82
CA PHE A 332 25.44 8.32 5.08
C PHE A 332 26.63 8.15 6.05
N PRO A 333 26.69 8.90 7.15
CA PRO A 333 27.85 8.95 8.03
C PRO A 333 27.94 7.77 9.02
N GLN A 334 27.63 6.57 8.56
CA GLN A 334 27.70 5.32 9.32
C GLN A 334 28.01 4.12 8.41
N THR A 335 28.48 3.03 9.01
CA THR A 335 28.61 1.72 8.35
C THR A 335 27.25 0.99 8.36
N LEU A 336 27.06 -0.05 7.54
CA LEU A 336 25.77 -0.75 7.48
C LEU A 336 25.37 -1.34 8.85
N ASP A 337 26.28 -2.09 9.48
CA ASP A 337 26.03 -2.66 10.82
C ASP A 337 26.15 -1.63 11.97
N GLY A 338 26.61 -0.41 11.66
CA GLY A 338 26.82 0.66 12.64
C GLY A 338 25.68 1.70 12.69
N GLY A 339 24.97 1.88 11.57
CA GLY A 339 23.86 2.81 11.44
C GLY A 339 22.47 2.18 11.61
N TRP A 340 22.30 0.90 11.28
CA TRP A 340 20.97 0.27 11.19
C TRP A 340 20.87 -1.02 12.03
N ALA A 341 19.66 -1.43 12.40
CA ALA A 341 19.44 -2.70 13.09
C ALA A 341 19.39 -3.90 12.14
N SER A 342 19.11 -3.67 10.85
CA SER A 342 19.19 -4.67 9.78
C SER A 342 19.64 -4.04 8.44
N GLY A 343 20.05 -4.89 7.51
CA GLY A 343 20.28 -4.49 6.13
C GLY A 343 18.99 -4.06 5.42
N GLU A 344 17.82 -4.53 5.85
CA GLU A 344 16.53 -4.13 5.27
C GLU A 344 16.15 -2.68 5.59
N GLU A 345 16.50 -2.20 6.79
CA GLU A 345 16.33 -0.79 7.17
C GLU A 345 17.27 0.12 6.36
N ALA A 346 18.55 -0.26 6.25
CA ALA A 346 19.52 0.45 5.40
C ALA A 346 19.07 0.46 3.94
N ALA A 347 18.51 -0.66 3.46
CA ALA A 347 17.96 -0.77 2.11
C ALA A 347 16.77 0.16 1.92
N ALA A 348 15.86 0.26 2.89
CA ALA A 348 14.71 1.17 2.83
C ALA A 348 15.13 2.65 2.83
N ASP A 349 16.05 3.06 3.71
CA ASP A 349 16.56 4.43 3.77
C ASP A 349 17.26 4.85 2.47
N ILE A 350 18.08 3.97 1.89
CA ILE A 350 18.85 4.24 0.65
C ILE A 350 17.96 4.16 -0.60
N TYR A 351 17.00 3.24 -0.66
CA TYR A 351 15.92 3.19 -1.66
C TYR A 351 15.15 4.51 -1.67
N ARG A 352 14.68 4.93 -0.49
CA ARG A 352 13.87 6.13 -0.33
C ARG A 352 14.64 7.39 -0.74
N LEU A 353 15.94 7.45 -0.44
CA LEU A 353 16.79 8.55 -0.89
C LEU A 353 16.73 8.66 -2.42
N ILE A 354 16.95 7.54 -3.11
CA ILE A 354 17.00 7.50 -4.58
C ILE A 354 15.63 7.82 -5.21
N VAL A 355 14.52 7.45 -4.57
CA VAL A 355 13.16 7.76 -5.03
C VAL A 355 12.74 9.21 -4.75
N GLU A 356 13.02 9.77 -3.56
CA GLU A 356 12.69 11.17 -3.22
C GLU A 356 13.63 12.19 -3.88
N MET A 357 14.83 11.77 -4.31
CA MET A 357 15.86 12.64 -4.90
C MET A 357 16.18 13.97 -4.16
N PRO A 358 16.17 14.04 -2.81
CA PRO A 358 16.17 15.31 -2.05
C PRO A 358 17.46 16.15 -2.14
N TRP A 359 18.46 15.72 -2.92
CA TRP A 359 19.66 16.52 -3.24
C TRP A 359 19.53 17.38 -4.51
N ILE A 360 18.51 17.14 -5.34
CA ILE A 360 18.21 17.95 -6.52
C ILE A 360 16.82 18.58 -6.34
N SER A 361 16.75 19.91 -6.27
CA SER A 361 15.47 20.60 -6.35
C SER A 361 14.97 20.58 -7.81
N PRO A 362 13.71 20.18 -8.07
CA PRO A 362 13.11 20.38 -9.38
C PRO A 362 12.95 21.88 -9.66
N ALA A 363 13.01 22.26 -10.94
CA ALA A 363 12.78 23.63 -11.39
C ALA A 363 11.27 23.96 -11.42
N GLY A 364 10.45 22.95 -11.67
CA GLY A 364 8.99 22.98 -11.47
C GLY A 364 8.48 21.57 -11.25
N SER A 365 7.34 21.43 -10.56
CA SER A 365 6.75 20.12 -10.23
C SER A 365 5.22 20.20 -10.15
N ALA A 366 4.57 19.04 -10.21
CA ALA A 366 3.16 18.84 -9.94
C ALA A 366 2.91 17.40 -9.46
N SER A 367 1.77 17.18 -8.81
CA SER A 367 1.29 15.86 -8.41
C SER A 367 -0.23 15.79 -8.54
N SER A 368 -0.77 14.63 -8.88
CA SER A 368 -2.21 14.40 -9.09
C SER A 368 -2.59 12.97 -8.69
N GLU A 369 -3.74 12.82 -8.04
CA GLU A 369 -4.32 11.51 -7.74
C GLU A 369 -5.17 11.04 -8.94
N ILE A 370 -4.73 9.97 -9.60
CA ILE A 370 -5.34 9.48 -10.84
C ILE A 370 -5.95 8.09 -10.62
N GLY A 371 -7.22 7.95 -10.99
CA GLY A 371 -7.93 6.68 -11.01
C GLY A 371 -7.46 5.78 -12.16
N VAL A 372 -6.46 4.95 -11.89
CA VAL A 372 -6.03 3.89 -12.80
C VAL A 372 -7.06 2.76 -12.76
N SER A 373 -7.32 2.11 -13.89
CA SER A 373 -8.30 1.04 -13.99
C SER A 373 -7.82 -0.12 -14.88
N THR A 374 -8.64 -1.16 -15.00
CA THR A 374 -8.42 -2.26 -15.96
C THR A 374 -8.57 -1.83 -17.41
N ASN A 375 -9.18 -0.67 -17.65
CA ASN A 375 -9.21 0.01 -18.93
C ASN A 375 -8.12 1.08 -18.97
N LEU A 376 -7.69 1.43 -20.19
CA LEU A 376 -6.76 2.50 -20.47
C LEU A 376 -7.27 3.85 -19.89
N THR A 377 -6.57 4.38 -18.89
CA THR A 377 -6.77 5.74 -18.36
C THR A 377 -5.74 6.65 -19.04
N VAL A 378 -6.19 7.75 -19.67
CA VAL A 378 -5.30 8.81 -20.15
C VAL A 378 -5.16 9.87 -19.05
N ALA A 379 -3.93 10.25 -18.75
CA ALA A 379 -3.62 11.30 -17.78
C ALA A 379 -2.80 12.42 -18.43
N GLU A 380 -3.04 13.67 -18.02
CA GLU A 380 -2.20 14.83 -18.35
C GLU A 380 -1.68 15.49 -17.08
N LEU A 381 -0.37 15.75 -17.03
CA LEU A 381 0.30 16.46 -15.96
C LEU A 381 1.00 17.72 -16.51
N TYR A 382 0.92 18.79 -15.75
CA TYR A 382 1.46 20.12 -16.05
C TYR A 382 2.20 20.63 -14.81
N THR A 383 3.49 20.98 -14.92
CA THR A 383 4.25 21.46 -13.75
C THR A 383 3.92 22.90 -13.37
N SER A 384 4.30 23.30 -12.15
CA SER A 384 4.57 24.71 -11.85
C SER A 384 5.60 25.31 -12.83
N VAL A 385 5.57 26.64 -12.97
CA VAL A 385 6.33 27.38 -13.98
C VAL A 385 7.82 27.48 -13.66
N PHE A 386 8.66 27.42 -14.71
CA PHE A 386 10.13 27.51 -14.64
C PHE A 386 10.71 28.29 -15.81
N GLU A 387 12.00 28.63 -15.74
CA GLU A 387 12.73 29.26 -16.85
C GLU A 387 13.31 28.22 -17.84
N GLY A 388 13.17 28.48 -19.14
CA GLY A 388 14.03 27.92 -20.19
C GLY A 388 13.59 26.60 -20.84
N ASP A 389 13.58 26.62 -22.18
CA ASP A 389 13.05 25.67 -23.19
C ASP A 389 13.43 24.18 -23.09
N ARG A 390 14.25 23.76 -22.12
CA ARG A 390 14.83 22.41 -22.02
C ARG A 390 14.85 21.93 -20.58
N LYS A 391 14.36 20.71 -20.33
CA LYS A 391 14.35 20.05 -19.03
C LYS A 391 14.51 18.54 -19.18
N TYR A 392 14.91 17.88 -18.10
CA TYR A 392 14.69 16.45 -17.93
C TYR A 392 13.44 16.28 -17.10
N LEU A 393 12.41 15.69 -17.69
CA LEU A 393 11.16 15.40 -17.01
C LEU A 393 11.29 14.04 -16.36
N ARG A 394 10.76 13.93 -15.16
CA ARG A 394 10.62 12.69 -14.42
C ARG A 394 9.13 12.49 -14.13
N VAL A 395 8.59 11.37 -14.57
CA VAL A 395 7.18 11.00 -14.36
C VAL A 395 7.19 9.74 -13.51
N TYR A 396 6.58 9.80 -12.33
CA TYR A 396 6.61 8.66 -11.41
C TYR A 396 5.33 8.55 -10.59
N GLY A 397 4.96 7.33 -10.25
CA GLY A 397 3.80 7.04 -9.40
C GLY A 397 3.94 5.68 -8.75
N PHE A 398 3.32 5.50 -7.59
CA PHE A 398 3.43 4.29 -6.79
C PHE A 398 2.13 4.03 -6.02
N ASP A 399 1.65 2.79 -6.10
CA ASP A 399 0.50 2.30 -5.34
C ASP A 399 1.00 1.58 -4.08
N GLU A 400 0.67 2.11 -2.91
CA GLU A 400 1.04 1.50 -1.62
C GLU A 400 0.32 0.17 -1.35
N GLU A 401 -0.83 -0.13 -1.97
CA GLU A 401 -1.57 -1.38 -1.77
C GLU A 401 -1.01 -2.57 -2.56
N SER A 402 -0.68 -2.38 -3.85
CA SER A 402 0.03 -3.41 -4.63
C SER A 402 1.53 -3.43 -4.40
N GLY A 403 2.10 -2.30 -3.96
CA GLY A 403 3.52 -2.10 -3.78
C GLY A 403 4.28 -1.96 -5.10
N THR A 404 3.63 -1.54 -6.19
CA THR A 404 4.23 -1.33 -7.52
C THR A 404 4.13 0.12 -7.98
N GLY A 405 4.99 0.51 -8.92
CA GLY A 405 5.08 1.85 -9.46
C GLY A 405 5.98 1.92 -10.71
N PHE A 406 6.13 3.13 -11.23
CA PHE A 406 6.92 3.42 -12.44
C PHE A 406 7.74 4.70 -12.24
N ASN A 407 8.82 4.87 -13.02
CA ASN A 407 9.70 6.03 -12.95
C ASN A 407 10.35 6.32 -14.31
N GLU A 408 9.64 7.03 -15.19
CA GLU A 408 10.09 7.39 -16.54
C GLU A 408 10.89 8.70 -16.53
N VAL A 409 12.01 8.73 -17.27
CA VAL A 409 12.91 9.90 -17.37
C VAL A 409 13.06 10.31 -18.84
N ILE A 410 12.63 11.52 -19.17
CA ILE A 410 12.44 12.02 -20.54
C ILE A 410 13.23 13.30 -20.75
N TYR A 411 13.95 13.43 -21.87
CA TYR A 411 14.53 14.71 -22.27
C TYR A 411 13.53 15.53 -23.08
N ALA A 412 12.92 16.54 -22.45
CA ALA A 412 11.98 17.43 -23.09
C ALA A 412 12.64 18.73 -23.56
N LYS A 413 12.28 19.15 -24.77
CA LYS A 413 12.62 20.44 -25.36
C LYS A 413 11.37 20.99 -26.03
N LYS A 414 11.11 22.29 -25.85
CA LYS A 414 10.10 23.08 -26.55
C LYS A 414 10.06 22.74 -28.06
N SER A 415 8.91 22.25 -28.52
CA SER A 415 8.73 21.78 -29.90
C SER A 415 8.69 22.92 -30.94
N THR A 416 8.21 24.10 -30.57
CA THR A 416 8.03 25.27 -31.45
C THR A 416 8.97 26.42 -31.12
N LYS A 417 9.30 27.28 -32.10
CA LYS A 417 10.06 28.52 -31.82
C LYS A 417 9.19 29.65 -31.27
N GLY A 418 7.92 29.69 -31.67
CA GLY A 418 6.97 30.72 -31.26
C GLY A 418 6.40 30.54 -29.87
N GLU A 419 5.73 31.60 -29.40
CA GLU A 419 5.15 31.75 -28.07
C GLU A 419 3.70 32.22 -28.19
N ILE A 420 2.85 31.91 -27.20
CA ILE A 420 1.51 32.46 -27.08
C ILE A 420 1.38 33.00 -25.67
N TYR A 421 0.98 34.25 -25.56
CA TYR A 421 0.76 34.97 -24.31
C TYR A 421 -0.72 35.30 -24.16
N THR A 422 -1.13 35.34 -22.90
CA THR A 422 -2.46 35.69 -22.41
C THR A 422 -2.27 36.68 -21.25
N GLU A 423 -3.30 37.45 -20.89
CA GLU A 423 -3.24 38.35 -19.73
C GLU A 423 -2.96 37.59 -18.41
N GLY A 424 -3.42 36.32 -18.33
CA GLY A 424 -3.17 35.38 -17.24
C GLY A 424 -2.97 33.95 -17.74
N HIS A 425 -2.18 33.13 -17.02
CA HIS A 425 -2.11 31.69 -17.27
C HIS A 425 -3.24 30.92 -16.55
N ASP A 426 -3.68 31.45 -15.40
CA ASP A 426 -4.93 31.06 -14.73
C ASP A 426 -6.02 32.06 -15.15
N ILE A 427 -7.09 31.55 -15.78
CA ILE A 427 -8.22 32.32 -16.32
C ILE A 427 -9.50 31.90 -15.60
N VAL A 428 -10.41 32.84 -15.37
CA VAL A 428 -11.72 32.59 -14.74
C VAL A 428 -12.68 31.95 -15.77
N PRO A 429 -13.47 30.91 -15.43
CA PRO A 429 -14.41 30.30 -16.37
C PRO A 429 -15.32 31.28 -17.14
N GLY A 430 -15.62 30.94 -18.39
CA GLY A 430 -16.41 31.77 -19.32
C GLY A 430 -17.77 32.22 -18.78
N GLY A 431 -17.96 33.54 -18.64
CA GLY A 431 -19.19 34.12 -18.07
C GLY A 431 -19.07 34.55 -16.60
N LEU A 432 -17.97 34.21 -15.92
CA LEU A 432 -17.55 34.84 -14.66
C LEU A 432 -16.59 36.02 -14.88
N GLY A 433 -15.69 35.89 -15.86
CA GLY A 433 -14.74 36.91 -16.28
C GLY A 433 -15.25 37.77 -17.45
N PRO A 434 -14.39 38.60 -18.07
CA PRO A 434 -14.68 39.19 -19.37
C PRO A 434 -14.91 38.08 -20.41
N THR A 435 -15.88 38.27 -21.30
CA THR A 435 -16.19 37.29 -22.36
C THR A 435 -15.12 37.24 -23.45
N GLU A 436 -14.49 38.38 -23.73
CA GLU A 436 -13.50 38.58 -24.79
C GLU A 436 -12.16 38.97 -24.15
N MET A 437 -11.07 38.39 -24.65
CA MET A 437 -9.71 38.56 -24.11
C MET A 437 -8.70 38.52 -25.25
N ASP A 438 -7.70 39.40 -25.23
CA ASP A 438 -6.67 39.44 -26.28
C ASP A 438 -5.63 38.31 -26.09
N ILE A 439 -5.29 37.64 -27.19
CA ILE A 439 -4.26 36.60 -27.27
C ILE A 439 -3.17 37.10 -28.23
N MET A 440 -1.93 37.22 -27.74
CA MET A 440 -0.77 37.57 -28.55
C MET A 440 0.05 36.32 -28.87
N ALA A 441 0.23 35.99 -30.14
CA ALA A 441 1.16 34.94 -30.57
C ALA A 441 2.44 35.54 -31.17
N ASP A 442 3.60 35.27 -30.58
CA ASP A 442 4.90 35.69 -31.12
C ASP A 442 5.50 34.59 -31.99
N LEU A 443 5.39 34.74 -33.31
CA LEU A 443 5.81 33.75 -34.29
C LEU A 443 7.25 34.02 -34.73
N ARG A 444 8.11 33.00 -34.69
CA ARG A 444 9.57 33.14 -34.86
C ARG A 444 10.17 32.21 -35.93
N GLU A 445 9.40 31.83 -36.94
CA GLU A 445 9.87 31.02 -38.06
C GLU A 445 10.48 31.86 -39.19
N GLU A 446 11.33 31.25 -40.04
CA GLU A 446 12.14 31.98 -41.04
C GLU A 446 11.36 32.29 -42.33
N GLY A 447 10.36 33.17 -42.19
CA GLY A 447 9.59 33.76 -43.27
C GLY A 447 8.45 32.88 -43.80
N GLY A 448 7.79 33.38 -44.86
CA GLY A 448 6.57 32.79 -45.39
C GLY A 448 5.30 33.28 -44.69
N GLU A 449 4.16 32.93 -45.26
CA GLU A 449 2.83 33.32 -44.80
C GLU A 449 1.87 32.12 -44.85
N ALA A 450 1.22 31.79 -43.73
CA ALA A 450 0.23 30.72 -43.63
C ALA A 450 -1.14 31.27 -43.19
N ARG A 451 -2.21 30.49 -43.36
CA ARG A 451 -3.50 30.78 -42.73
C ARG A 451 -3.54 30.07 -41.39
N LEU A 452 -3.50 30.84 -40.31
CA LEU A 452 -3.33 30.31 -38.95
C LEU A 452 -4.66 30.23 -38.18
N PHE A 453 -4.74 29.27 -37.28
CA PHE A 453 -5.82 29.00 -36.35
C PHE A 453 -5.25 28.84 -34.95
N LEU A 454 -5.94 29.36 -33.96
CA LEU A 454 -5.81 28.92 -32.57
C LEU A 454 -6.58 27.61 -32.45
N VAL A 455 -5.89 26.54 -32.07
CA VAL A 455 -6.45 25.22 -31.81
C VAL A 455 -6.27 24.93 -30.32
N ILE A 456 -7.38 24.88 -29.58
CA ILE A 456 -7.39 24.62 -28.14
C ILE A 456 -7.68 23.15 -27.91
N THR A 457 -6.80 22.47 -27.16
CA THR A 457 -6.93 21.03 -26.87
C THR A 457 -6.99 20.72 -25.39
N HIS A 458 -7.86 19.79 -25.00
CA HIS A 458 -8.04 19.28 -23.63
C HIS A 458 -7.97 17.75 -23.65
N ILE A 459 -7.08 17.13 -22.85
CA ILE A 459 -6.85 15.66 -22.81
C ILE A 459 -6.40 15.07 -24.18
N GLY A 460 -6.25 15.90 -25.21
CA GLY A 460 -5.86 15.54 -26.58
C GLY A 460 -6.92 15.78 -27.64
N GLU A 461 -8.17 16.07 -27.26
CA GLU A 461 -9.26 16.37 -28.18
C GLU A 461 -9.27 17.86 -28.54
N GLU A 462 -9.64 18.20 -29.78
CA GLU A 462 -9.83 19.58 -30.25
C GLU A 462 -11.16 20.11 -29.68
N VAL A 463 -11.08 21.12 -28.80
CA VAL A 463 -12.25 21.73 -28.13
C VAL A 463 -12.75 22.94 -28.91
N ASP A 464 -11.84 23.76 -29.44
CA ASP A 464 -12.15 24.86 -30.38
C ASP A 464 -11.05 25.06 -31.44
N ARG A 465 -11.44 25.63 -32.59
CA ARG A 465 -10.57 26.01 -33.71
C ARG A 465 -10.97 27.36 -34.33
N THR A 466 -10.49 28.44 -33.72
CA THR A 466 -10.77 29.82 -34.15
C THR A 466 -9.66 30.39 -35.06
N PRO A 467 -9.97 31.05 -36.20
CA PRO A 467 -8.95 31.61 -37.10
C PRO A 467 -8.26 32.86 -36.53
N VAL A 468 -6.93 32.86 -36.48
CA VAL A 468 -6.09 33.98 -35.99
C VAL A 468 -6.29 35.26 -36.82
N ALA A 469 -6.55 35.10 -38.12
CA ALA A 469 -6.84 36.20 -39.02
C ALA A 469 -7.74 35.77 -40.19
N THR A 470 -8.38 36.75 -40.83
CA THR A 470 -9.15 36.55 -42.07
C THR A 470 -8.25 36.35 -43.30
N THR A 471 -7.02 36.85 -43.26
CA THR A 471 -5.98 36.69 -44.28
C THR A 471 -4.93 35.67 -43.84
N LYS A 472 -3.89 35.49 -44.66
CA LYS A 472 -2.65 34.89 -44.17
C LYS A 472 -1.95 35.81 -43.15
N VAL A 473 -1.10 35.22 -42.33
CA VAL A 473 -0.25 35.86 -41.32
C VAL A 473 1.21 35.49 -41.60
N ALA A 474 2.12 36.44 -41.41
CA ALA A 474 3.56 36.21 -41.60
C ALA A 474 4.13 35.40 -40.41
N LEU A 475 4.92 34.38 -40.69
CA LEU A 475 5.39 33.41 -39.68
C LEU A 475 6.52 33.94 -38.77
N ASN A 476 6.90 35.21 -38.95
CA ASN A 476 7.87 35.99 -38.19
C ASN A 476 7.25 37.28 -37.60
N SER A 477 6.00 37.21 -37.13
CA SER A 477 5.23 38.38 -36.67
C SER A 477 4.48 38.12 -35.36
N GLN A 478 3.96 39.19 -34.77
CA GLN A 478 3.25 39.21 -33.49
C GLN A 478 1.77 39.59 -33.70
N PRO A 479 0.91 38.71 -34.23
CA PRO A 479 -0.54 38.92 -34.22
C PRO A 479 -1.09 38.89 -32.79
N THR A 480 -1.75 39.97 -32.40
CA THR A 480 -2.74 39.99 -31.30
C THR A 480 -4.13 39.87 -31.90
N PHE A 481 -4.98 39.03 -31.31
CA PHE A 481 -6.36 38.82 -31.74
C PHE A 481 -7.25 38.50 -30.53
N PRO A 482 -8.50 38.98 -30.49
CA PRO A 482 -9.43 38.65 -29.43
C PRO A 482 -9.92 37.20 -29.55
N TYR A 483 -10.22 36.59 -28.42
CA TYR A 483 -10.85 35.27 -28.31
C TYR A 483 -12.00 35.30 -27.29
N GLU A 484 -13.10 34.61 -27.60
CA GLU A 484 -14.27 34.51 -26.73
C GLU A 484 -14.16 33.25 -25.84
N PHE A 485 -13.87 33.43 -24.55
CA PHE A 485 -13.56 32.31 -23.66
C PHE A 485 -14.82 31.61 -23.14
N LEU A 486 -15.33 30.64 -23.90
CA LEU A 486 -16.45 29.75 -23.53
C LEU A 486 -15.96 28.35 -23.12
N LEU A 487 -14.89 28.27 -22.33
CA LEU A 487 -14.28 27.02 -21.87
C LEU A 487 -14.69 26.69 -20.41
N PRO A 488 -15.02 25.42 -20.09
CA PRO A 488 -15.19 24.97 -18.71
C PRO A 488 -13.86 24.91 -17.95
N SER A 489 -13.90 24.76 -16.63
CA SER A 489 -12.69 24.62 -15.80
C SER A 489 -11.86 23.38 -16.18
N GLY A 490 -10.54 23.52 -16.18
CA GLY A 490 -9.61 22.47 -16.60
C GLY A 490 -8.29 23.01 -17.16
N ASN A 491 -7.42 22.09 -17.54
CA ASN A 491 -6.12 22.38 -18.15
C ASN A 491 -6.21 22.27 -19.68
N TYR A 492 -5.59 23.20 -20.39
CA TYR A 492 -5.66 23.30 -21.84
C TYR A 492 -4.28 23.59 -22.45
N VAL A 493 -4.10 23.14 -23.70
CA VAL A 493 -2.97 23.55 -24.53
C VAL A 493 -3.47 24.33 -25.73
N LEU A 494 -2.99 25.57 -25.86
CA LEU A 494 -3.20 26.44 -27.00
C LEU A 494 -2.12 26.12 -28.03
N ASN A 495 -2.51 25.96 -29.28
CA ASN A 495 -1.60 25.68 -30.40
C ASN A 495 -1.92 26.64 -31.54
N ILE A 496 -0.93 27.37 -32.05
CA ILE A 496 -1.09 28.10 -33.32
C ILE A 496 -0.71 27.16 -34.46
N MET A 497 -1.69 26.82 -35.29
CA MET A 497 -1.59 25.79 -36.34
C MET A 497 -2.11 26.30 -37.69
N ASP A 498 -1.64 25.73 -38.81
CA ASP A 498 -2.16 26.06 -40.14
C ASP A 498 -3.25 25.08 -40.64
N THR A 499 -3.42 24.98 -41.97
CA THR A 499 -4.31 24.02 -42.63
C THR A 499 -3.68 22.66 -42.92
N GLU A 500 -2.39 22.50 -42.61
CA GLU A 500 -1.61 21.26 -42.79
C GLU A 500 -1.15 20.70 -41.42
N ASP A 501 -1.74 21.23 -40.34
CA ASP A 501 -1.50 20.94 -38.92
C ASP A 501 -0.04 21.14 -38.46
N ASN A 502 0.72 22.01 -39.16
CA ASN A 502 2.02 22.49 -38.72
C ASN A 502 1.86 23.37 -37.46
N ARG A 503 2.63 23.12 -36.40
CA ARG A 503 2.58 23.89 -35.14
C ARG A 503 3.65 24.98 -35.12
N TYR A 504 3.26 26.23 -34.86
CA TYR A 504 4.14 27.41 -34.88
C TYR A 504 4.44 27.98 -33.50
N ALA A 505 3.48 27.88 -32.58
CA ALA A 505 3.59 28.28 -31.18
C ALA A 505 2.71 27.36 -30.32
N ARG A 506 3.10 27.13 -29.06
CA ARG A 506 2.29 26.38 -28.07
C ARG A 506 2.39 27.02 -26.69
N SER A 507 1.28 27.06 -25.96
CA SER A 507 1.22 27.58 -24.59
C SER A 507 0.23 26.80 -23.75
N TYR A 508 0.46 26.79 -22.44
CA TYR A 508 -0.42 26.22 -21.43
C TYR A 508 -1.38 27.29 -20.91
N MET A 509 -2.60 26.86 -20.58
CA MET A 509 -3.61 27.69 -19.96
C MET A 509 -4.46 26.85 -19.02
N ARG A 510 -4.71 27.36 -17.82
CA ARG A 510 -5.67 26.81 -16.86
C ARG A 510 -6.91 27.68 -16.86
N VAL A 511 -8.07 27.05 -16.96
CA VAL A 511 -9.33 27.67 -16.57
C VAL A 511 -9.63 27.19 -15.14
N GLY A 512 -9.57 28.09 -14.17
CA GLY A 512 -9.61 27.74 -12.75
C GLY A 512 -10.94 27.12 -12.32
N THR A 513 -10.93 26.27 -11.30
CA THR A 513 -12.17 25.64 -10.78
C THR A 513 -12.86 26.58 -9.80
N LEU A 514 -14.16 26.84 -10.01
CA LEU A 514 -14.98 27.58 -9.08
C LEU A 514 -15.70 26.63 -8.10
N ASP A 515 -15.32 26.70 -6.82
CA ASP A 515 -15.95 25.98 -5.71
C ASP A 515 -16.93 26.89 -4.93
N ILE A 516 -18.10 26.37 -4.57
CA ILE A 516 -19.14 27.11 -3.84
C ILE A 516 -19.29 26.57 -2.41
N VAL A 517 -18.32 26.83 -1.55
CA VAL A 517 -18.26 26.21 -0.22
C VAL A 517 -19.35 26.76 0.71
N GLN A 518 -20.18 25.86 1.25
CA GLN A 518 -21.11 26.17 2.33
C GLN A 518 -20.35 26.53 3.62
N GLY A 519 -20.58 27.73 4.13
CA GLY A 519 -20.10 28.20 5.43
C GLY A 519 -21.06 27.92 6.59
N SER A 520 -20.94 28.72 7.65
CA SER A 520 -21.83 28.68 8.81
C SER A 520 -23.30 28.87 8.42
N HIS A 521 -24.19 28.01 8.90
CA HIS A 521 -25.64 28.14 8.76
C HIS A 521 -26.32 28.36 10.12
N ALA A 522 -27.39 29.14 10.15
CA ALA A 522 -28.19 29.39 11.34
C ALA A 522 -29.49 28.56 11.29
N ILE A 523 -29.48 27.41 11.98
CA ILE A 523 -30.59 26.43 12.01
C ILE A 523 -31.92 27.06 12.43
N SER A 524 -31.89 28.12 13.26
CA SER A 524 -33.08 28.82 13.76
C SER A 524 -33.79 29.71 12.75
N THR A 525 -33.16 30.04 11.61
CA THR A 525 -33.65 31.03 10.65
C THR A 525 -33.61 30.56 9.19
N ASP A 526 -33.18 29.32 8.93
CA ASP A 526 -32.90 28.79 7.58
C ASP A 526 -31.98 29.72 6.78
N THR A 527 -30.98 30.28 7.48
CA THR A 527 -29.98 31.18 6.89
C THR A 527 -28.72 30.41 6.56
N TYR A 528 -28.36 30.36 5.28
CA TYR A 528 -27.20 29.65 4.75
C TYR A 528 -26.21 30.66 4.17
N ARG A 529 -24.93 30.53 4.52
CA ARG A 529 -23.86 31.32 3.91
C ARG A 529 -23.11 30.47 2.92
N PHE A 530 -22.93 30.97 1.70
CA PHE A 530 -22.06 30.38 0.69
C PHE A 530 -20.90 31.33 0.42
N SER A 531 -19.73 30.82 0.09
CA SER A 531 -18.57 31.62 -0.31
C SER A 531 -17.92 31.00 -1.54
N PHE A 532 -17.57 31.86 -2.50
CA PHE A 532 -17.06 31.45 -3.81
C PHE A 532 -15.53 31.47 -3.79
N TYR A 533 -14.92 30.41 -4.31
CA TYR A 533 -13.47 30.28 -4.40
C TYR A 533 -13.08 29.86 -5.81
N LEU A 534 -12.10 30.53 -6.41
CA LEU A 534 -11.42 30.09 -7.62
C LEU A 534 -10.10 29.47 -7.19
N ASP A 535 -9.91 28.17 -7.43
CA ASP A 535 -8.70 27.43 -7.05
C ASP A 535 -8.28 27.66 -5.57
N GLY A 536 -9.28 27.71 -4.67
CA GLY A 536 -9.10 27.94 -3.23
C GLY A 536 -8.91 29.40 -2.79
N GLN A 537 -8.80 30.37 -3.70
CA GLN A 537 -8.78 31.81 -3.40
C GLN A 537 -10.18 32.41 -3.50
N ARG A 538 -10.56 33.30 -2.57
CA ARG A 538 -11.87 33.97 -2.62
C ARG A 538 -11.97 34.88 -3.84
N VAL A 539 -13.03 34.74 -4.63
CA VAL A 539 -13.32 35.60 -5.78
C VAL A 539 -14.72 36.19 -5.67
N PRO A 540 -14.93 37.46 -6.04
CA PRO A 540 -16.27 38.01 -6.16
C PRO A 540 -16.91 37.55 -7.48
N VAL A 541 -18.16 37.09 -7.41
CA VAL A 541 -18.93 36.66 -8.60
C VAL A 541 -20.34 37.26 -8.60
N SER A 542 -20.99 37.22 -9.76
CA SER A 542 -22.36 37.70 -10.02
C SER A 542 -23.22 36.59 -10.60
N GLY A 543 -24.51 36.59 -10.30
CA GLY A 543 -25.47 35.62 -10.87
C GLY A 543 -26.75 35.48 -10.06
N SER A 544 -27.48 34.39 -10.29
CA SER A 544 -28.69 34.01 -9.56
C SER A 544 -28.48 32.75 -8.73
N VAL A 545 -29.23 32.60 -7.64
CA VAL A 545 -29.33 31.34 -6.90
C VAL A 545 -30.78 31.04 -6.54
N TYR A 546 -31.19 29.79 -6.72
CA TYR A 546 -32.50 29.27 -6.37
C TYR A 546 -32.38 27.95 -5.58
N VAL A 547 -33.52 27.44 -5.10
CA VAL A 547 -33.57 26.31 -4.14
C VAL A 547 -34.52 25.24 -4.66
N ASN A 548 -34.12 23.97 -4.51
CA ASN A 548 -34.87 22.76 -4.85
C ASN A 548 -35.38 22.68 -6.30
N GLY A 549 -34.64 23.26 -7.25
CA GLY A 549 -34.93 23.12 -8.68
C GLY A 549 -35.96 24.07 -9.28
N ASP A 550 -36.50 25.03 -8.51
CA ASP A 550 -37.50 26.01 -8.98
C ASP A 550 -36.87 27.41 -9.20
N PRO A 551 -36.72 27.88 -10.45
CA PRO A 551 -36.16 29.21 -10.73
C PRO A 551 -37.08 30.39 -10.39
N SER A 552 -38.38 30.16 -10.11
CA SER A 552 -39.31 31.25 -9.79
C SER A 552 -39.02 31.92 -8.44
N ASN A 553 -38.24 31.24 -7.59
CA ASN A 553 -37.68 31.74 -6.34
C ASN A 553 -36.15 31.98 -6.42
N ALA A 554 -35.65 32.34 -7.60
CA ALA A 554 -34.29 32.84 -7.77
C ALA A 554 -34.05 34.18 -7.06
N ARG A 555 -32.82 34.36 -6.58
CA ARG A 555 -32.32 35.61 -5.99
C ARG A 555 -31.01 35.99 -6.67
N GLU A 556 -30.99 37.16 -7.27
CA GLU A 556 -29.80 37.77 -7.87
C GLU A 556 -28.82 38.27 -6.80
N PHE A 557 -27.54 38.27 -7.15
CA PHE A 557 -26.43 38.89 -6.43
C PHE A 557 -25.34 39.35 -7.42
N GLU A 558 -24.60 40.38 -7.05
CA GLU A 558 -23.62 41.03 -7.93
C GLU A 558 -22.28 41.21 -7.18
N ASN A 559 -21.19 40.84 -7.85
CA ASN A 559 -19.80 41.13 -7.47
C ASN A 559 -19.47 40.88 -5.98
N THR A 560 -19.75 39.68 -5.47
CA THR A 560 -19.57 39.35 -4.05
C THR A 560 -18.86 38.01 -3.82
N GLU A 561 -17.92 37.98 -2.87
CA GLU A 561 -17.21 36.76 -2.44
C GLU A 561 -18.08 35.78 -1.63
N SER A 562 -19.21 36.26 -1.10
CA SER A 562 -20.12 35.44 -0.30
C SER A 562 -21.54 35.97 -0.31
N ILE A 563 -22.50 35.06 -0.23
CA ILE A 563 -23.93 35.41 -0.09
C ILE A 563 -24.52 34.78 1.16
N GLU A 564 -25.50 35.47 1.73
CA GLU A 564 -26.28 35.01 2.88
C GLU A 564 -27.75 34.87 2.46
N LEU A 565 -28.22 33.63 2.41
CA LEU A 565 -29.52 33.23 1.88
C LEU A 565 -30.44 32.79 3.01
N GLU A 566 -31.49 33.56 3.28
CA GLU A 566 -32.61 33.13 4.11
C GLU A 566 -33.57 32.29 3.24
N ALA A 567 -33.23 31.01 3.06
CA ALA A 567 -33.86 30.11 2.10
C ALA A 567 -35.37 29.95 2.33
N SER A 568 -35.80 30.11 3.58
CA SER A 568 -37.22 30.10 3.95
C SER A 568 -38.04 31.24 3.36
N ARG A 569 -37.41 32.37 3.01
CA ARG A 569 -38.08 33.45 2.25
C ARG A 569 -38.17 33.15 0.75
N MET A 570 -37.22 32.38 0.22
CA MET A 570 -37.19 32.02 -1.20
C MET A 570 -38.30 31.00 -1.49
N VAL A 571 -38.37 29.89 -0.73
CA VAL A 571 -39.40 28.86 -0.93
C VAL A 571 -40.77 29.16 -0.29
N GLY A 572 -40.95 30.36 0.29
CA GLY A 572 -42.23 30.79 0.88
C GLY A 572 -42.62 30.13 2.21
N GLY A 573 -41.70 29.41 2.87
CA GLY A 573 -41.92 28.72 4.15
C GLY A 573 -40.63 28.11 4.70
N PRO A 574 -40.61 27.63 5.96
CA PRO A 574 -39.43 26.95 6.50
C PRO A 574 -39.11 25.68 5.71
N LEU A 575 -37.84 25.40 5.47
CA LEU A 575 -37.38 24.19 4.78
C LEU A 575 -37.74 22.93 5.58
N GLU A 576 -37.97 21.80 4.91
CA GLU A 576 -38.32 20.55 5.59
C GLU A 576 -37.14 19.99 6.40
N GLY A 577 -37.44 19.32 7.53
CA GLY A 577 -36.43 18.75 8.40
C GLY A 577 -36.08 17.32 8.04
N ASN A 578 -34.80 16.96 8.19
CA ASN A 578 -34.21 15.67 7.81
C ASN A 578 -34.28 15.38 6.30
N GLN A 579 -34.04 16.42 5.49
CA GLN A 579 -33.96 16.32 4.03
C GLN A 579 -32.74 17.06 3.50
N GLU A 580 -32.36 16.70 2.28
CA GLU A 580 -31.36 17.39 1.47
C GLU A 580 -32.05 18.50 0.66
N HIS A 581 -31.45 19.68 0.63
CA HIS A 581 -31.92 20.81 -0.17
C HIS A 581 -30.81 21.29 -1.09
N THR A 582 -31.09 21.29 -2.39
CA THR A 582 -30.12 21.69 -3.42
C THR A 582 -30.29 23.16 -3.73
N PHE A 583 -29.21 23.92 -3.52
CA PHE A 583 -29.06 25.30 -3.92
C PHE A 583 -28.41 25.30 -5.31
N THR A 584 -29.11 25.83 -6.31
CA THR A 584 -28.62 25.89 -7.69
C THR A 584 -28.22 27.32 -8.00
N PHE A 585 -26.97 27.51 -8.42
CA PHE A 585 -26.37 28.80 -8.74
C PHE A 585 -26.20 28.89 -10.26
N GLU A 586 -26.73 29.93 -10.88
CA GLU A 586 -26.53 30.27 -12.29
C GLU A 586 -25.54 31.43 -12.33
N LEU A 587 -24.36 31.19 -12.92
CA LEU A 587 -23.23 32.11 -12.93
C LEU A 587 -22.78 32.28 -14.39
N GLY A 588 -23.36 33.27 -15.08
CA GLY A 588 -23.31 33.32 -16.54
C GLY A 588 -24.06 32.13 -17.14
N ASP A 589 -23.44 31.43 -18.09
CA ASP A 589 -24.01 30.21 -18.69
C ASP A 589 -23.74 28.93 -17.86
N PHE A 590 -23.00 29.01 -16.75
CA PHE A 590 -22.73 27.85 -15.88
C PHE A 590 -23.78 27.66 -14.80
N GLN A 591 -24.05 26.38 -14.48
CA GLN A 591 -24.96 25.96 -13.42
C GLN A 591 -24.23 25.07 -12.40
N PHE A 592 -24.14 25.53 -11.16
CA PHE A 592 -23.52 24.81 -10.03
C PHE A 592 -24.58 24.38 -9.02
N THR A 593 -24.38 23.27 -8.31
CA THR A 593 -25.37 22.72 -7.36
C THR A 593 -24.75 22.30 -6.03
N GLU A 594 -25.12 22.97 -4.95
CA GLU A 594 -24.70 22.65 -3.58
C GLU A 594 -25.85 22.01 -2.79
N THR A 595 -25.66 20.80 -2.28
CA THR A 595 -26.69 20.06 -1.57
C THR A 595 -26.47 20.07 -0.06
N VAL A 596 -27.37 20.71 0.67
CA VAL A 596 -27.26 20.94 2.12
C VAL A 596 -28.29 20.11 2.89
N TYR A 597 -27.82 19.21 3.75
CA TYR A 597 -28.70 18.39 4.60
C TYR A 597 -29.18 19.16 5.84
N LYS A 598 -30.46 19.55 5.86
CA LYS A 598 -31.08 20.21 7.02
C LYS A 598 -31.49 19.16 8.05
N ARG A 599 -30.69 18.98 9.10
CA ARG A 599 -31.11 18.21 10.29
C ARG A 599 -32.29 18.91 10.97
N ALA A 600 -33.37 18.17 11.22
CA ALA A 600 -34.40 18.62 12.15
C ALA A 600 -33.80 18.73 13.57
N PRO A 601 -34.30 19.65 14.42
CA PRO A 601 -33.91 19.70 15.83
C PRO A 601 -34.42 18.45 16.57
N SER A 602 -33.59 17.41 16.62
CA SER A 602 -33.88 16.17 17.34
C SER A 602 -34.01 16.43 18.84
N SER A 603 -35.05 15.88 19.46
CA SER A 603 -35.18 15.84 20.90
C SER A 603 -34.10 14.93 21.50
N ILE A 604 -33.60 15.26 22.69
CA ILE A 604 -32.71 14.33 23.44
C ILE A 604 -33.40 13.00 23.76
N PHE A 605 -34.73 12.92 23.66
CA PHE A 605 -35.51 11.70 23.81
C PHE A 605 -35.63 10.87 22.53
N ASP A 606 -35.21 11.40 21.38
CA ASP A 606 -35.22 10.68 20.09
C ASP A 606 -33.93 9.86 19.89
N GLU A 607 -32.84 10.19 20.59
CA GLU A 607 -31.62 9.39 20.55
C GLU A 607 -31.83 8.04 21.26
N PRO A 608 -31.69 6.89 20.56
CA PRO A 608 -31.86 5.57 21.17
C PRO A 608 -30.79 5.29 22.23
N LEU A 609 -29.64 5.97 22.17
CA LEU A 609 -28.58 5.87 23.18
C LEU A 609 -29.01 6.54 24.50
N PHE A 610 -29.67 7.70 24.46
CA PHE A 610 -30.19 8.39 25.65
C PHE A 610 -31.37 7.63 26.25
N VAL A 611 -32.27 7.10 25.41
CA VAL A 611 -33.36 6.21 25.84
C VAL A 611 -32.80 4.92 26.49
N ALA A 612 -31.79 4.30 25.87
CA ALA A 612 -31.11 3.14 26.44
C ALA A 612 -30.41 3.46 27.77
N ALA A 613 -29.73 4.61 27.88
CA ALA A 613 -29.11 5.06 29.13
C ALA A 613 -30.16 5.29 30.24
N GLY A 614 -31.32 5.86 29.92
CA GLY A 614 -32.46 5.99 30.84
C GLY A 614 -32.99 4.64 31.30
N ILE A 615 -33.19 3.69 30.37
CA ILE A 615 -33.62 2.32 30.67
C ILE A 615 -32.58 1.59 31.53
N ILE A 616 -31.29 1.71 31.22
CA ILE A 616 -30.18 1.13 32.00
C ILE A 616 -30.14 1.75 33.41
N GLY A 617 -30.37 3.05 33.56
CA GLY A 617 -30.48 3.72 34.85
C GLY A 617 -31.64 3.19 35.70
N ILE A 618 -32.81 2.98 35.09
CA ILE A 618 -33.98 2.37 35.73
C ILE A 618 -33.70 0.91 36.12
N ILE A 619 -33.05 0.14 35.25
CA ILE A 619 -32.65 -1.25 35.52
C ILE A 619 -31.60 -1.29 36.65
N ALA A 620 -30.62 -0.40 36.67
CA ALA A 620 -29.61 -0.30 37.72
C ALA A 620 -30.22 0.06 39.08
N LEU A 621 -31.20 0.97 39.12
CA LEU A 621 -32.00 1.25 40.31
C LEU A 621 -32.82 0.04 40.76
N GLY A 622 -33.49 -0.66 39.82
CA GLY A 622 -34.24 -1.87 40.11
C GLY A 622 -33.38 -3.01 40.65
N ILE A 623 -32.19 -3.21 40.07
CA ILE A 623 -31.17 -4.15 40.55
C ILE A 623 -30.65 -3.71 41.92
N GLY A 624 -30.31 -2.44 42.12
CA GLY A 624 -29.87 -1.92 43.43
C GLY A 624 -30.91 -2.15 44.53
N PHE A 625 -32.20 -2.01 44.21
CA PHE A 625 -33.31 -2.27 45.13
C PHE A 625 -33.55 -3.77 45.37
N LEU A 626 -33.42 -4.62 44.34
CA LEU A 626 -33.56 -6.08 44.45
C LEU A 626 -32.38 -6.77 45.15
N PHE A 627 -31.17 -6.24 45.00
CA PHE A 627 -29.95 -6.75 45.63
C PHE A 627 -29.64 -6.13 47.00
N ALA A 628 -30.55 -5.30 47.54
CA ALA A 628 -30.53 -4.86 48.94
C ALA A 628 -30.71 -6.07 49.88
N ARG A 629 -29.57 -6.66 50.28
CA ARG A 629 -29.49 -8.09 50.63
C ARG A 629 -30.10 -8.42 51.99
N LYS A 630 -31.32 -8.97 51.98
CA LYS A 630 -31.84 -9.81 53.06
C LYS A 630 -30.91 -11.01 53.25
N THR A 631 -30.41 -11.23 54.47
CA THR A 631 -29.38 -12.24 54.75
C THR A 631 -29.97 -13.65 54.94
N GLU A 632 -29.88 -14.49 53.91
CA GLU A 632 -30.05 -15.95 54.01
C GLU A 632 -28.75 -16.66 53.57
N THR A 633 -28.35 -17.71 54.31
CA THR A 633 -27.15 -18.51 54.03
C THR A 633 -27.39 -19.49 52.88
N MET A 634 -26.41 -19.61 51.98
CA MET A 634 -26.47 -20.51 50.82
C MET A 634 -25.31 -21.52 50.87
N TYR A 635 -25.64 -22.79 50.66
CA TYR A 635 -24.67 -23.85 50.43
C TYR A 635 -24.25 -23.85 48.94
N GLY A 636 -23.07 -24.38 48.64
CA GLY A 636 -22.58 -24.46 47.26
C GLY A 636 -23.41 -25.38 46.37
N LEU A 637 -23.71 -24.93 45.15
CA LEU A 637 -24.24 -25.77 44.07
C LEU A 637 -23.08 -26.16 43.16
N ASP A 638 -22.78 -27.45 43.08
CA ASP A 638 -21.73 -27.99 42.22
C ASP A 638 -22.16 -27.93 40.75
N ILE A 639 -21.40 -27.22 39.92
CA ILE A 639 -21.63 -27.10 38.48
C ILE A 639 -20.62 -28.04 37.80
N PRO A 640 -21.06 -29.10 37.10
CA PRO A 640 -20.14 -30.08 36.55
C PRO A 640 -19.28 -29.45 35.45
N ASP A 641 -17.95 -29.60 35.59
CA ASP A 641 -16.98 -29.21 34.57
C ASP A 641 -17.32 -29.79 33.19
N PHE A 642 -17.03 -29.01 32.14
CA PHE A 642 -17.05 -29.53 30.77
C PHE A 642 -16.10 -30.75 30.67
N PRO A 643 -16.55 -31.89 30.13
CA PRO A 643 -15.75 -33.11 30.14
C PRO A 643 -14.42 -32.90 29.40
N PRO A 644 -13.27 -33.25 30.02
CA PRO A 644 -11.96 -32.93 29.47
C PRO A 644 -11.75 -33.63 28.11
N GLN A 645 -11.08 -32.93 27.18
CA GLN A 645 -10.92 -33.38 25.79
C GLN A 645 -10.13 -34.70 25.72
N THR A 646 -10.85 -35.81 25.53
CA THR A 646 -10.30 -37.17 25.45
C THR A 646 -9.47 -37.36 24.17
N THR A 647 -8.17 -37.10 24.27
CA THR A 647 -7.22 -37.20 23.16
C THR A 647 -6.74 -38.64 22.95
N ASN A 648 -7.57 -39.45 22.27
CA ASN A 648 -7.21 -40.83 21.91
C ASN A 648 -5.99 -40.84 20.97
N LYS A 649 -4.87 -41.38 21.46
CA LYS A 649 -3.58 -41.47 20.78
C LYS A 649 -3.49 -42.79 20.00
N ILE A 650 -3.84 -42.78 18.71
CA ILE A 650 -3.66 -43.94 17.83
C ILE A 650 -2.16 -44.12 17.53
N PRO A 651 -1.53 -45.27 17.88
CA PRO A 651 -0.15 -45.55 17.51
C PRO A 651 -0.08 -46.06 16.07
N MET A 652 0.80 -45.48 15.25
CA MET A 652 1.03 -45.92 13.87
C MET A 652 2.51 -46.22 13.60
N LYS A 653 2.78 -47.34 12.90
CA LYS A 653 4.11 -47.71 12.41
C LYS A 653 4.47 -46.96 11.12
N LYS A 654 5.77 -46.70 10.92
CA LYS A 654 6.33 -46.06 9.72
C LYS A 654 5.93 -46.80 8.44
N GLU A 655 6.07 -48.12 8.39
CA GLU A 655 5.75 -48.93 7.20
C GLU A 655 4.25 -48.85 6.82
N THR A 656 3.36 -48.66 7.80
CA THR A 656 1.92 -48.47 7.56
C THR A 656 1.64 -47.12 6.89
N LEU A 657 2.41 -46.09 7.23
CA LEU A 657 2.31 -44.75 6.66
C LEU A 657 2.87 -44.70 5.22
N LEU A 658 4.04 -45.29 4.98
CA LEU A 658 4.64 -45.35 3.63
C LEU A 658 3.74 -46.14 2.65
N LYS A 659 3.10 -47.22 3.12
CA LYS A 659 2.12 -48.00 2.34
C LYS A 659 0.86 -47.22 1.94
N ILE A 660 0.64 -45.99 2.43
CA ILE A 660 -0.42 -45.11 1.90
C ILE A 660 -0.11 -44.70 0.47
N PHE A 661 1.14 -44.31 0.19
CA PHE A 661 1.56 -43.81 -1.13
C PHE A 661 1.40 -44.88 -2.20
N THR A 662 1.86 -46.10 -1.92
CA THR A 662 1.68 -47.28 -2.79
C THR A 662 0.21 -47.58 -3.03
N LYS A 663 -0.60 -47.72 -1.96
CA LYS A 663 -2.03 -48.06 -2.07
C LYS A 663 -2.87 -47.00 -2.80
N LEU A 664 -2.51 -45.73 -2.68
CA LEU A 664 -3.19 -44.66 -3.42
C LEU A 664 -2.79 -44.68 -4.89
N ASN A 665 -1.50 -44.85 -5.22
CA ASN A 665 -1.06 -45.06 -6.59
C ASN A 665 -1.77 -46.28 -7.22
N GLU A 666 -1.76 -47.44 -6.57
CA GLU A 666 -2.51 -48.65 -6.98
C GLU A 666 -4.00 -48.35 -7.24
N LYS A 667 -4.68 -47.72 -6.26
CA LYS A 667 -6.11 -47.39 -6.33
C LYS A 667 -6.45 -46.47 -7.50
N TYR A 668 -5.61 -45.47 -7.77
CA TYR A 668 -5.81 -44.55 -8.89
C TYR A 668 -5.25 -45.09 -10.23
N LYS A 669 -4.60 -46.27 -10.23
CA LYS A 669 -3.88 -46.88 -11.36
C LYS A 669 -2.70 -46.04 -11.86
N TRP A 670 -2.00 -45.40 -10.93
CA TRP A 670 -0.81 -44.59 -11.18
C TRP A 670 0.45 -45.38 -10.76
N LYS A 671 1.60 -44.95 -11.26
CA LYS A 671 2.92 -45.45 -10.86
C LYS A 671 3.77 -44.24 -10.45
N HIS A 672 4.53 -44.38 -9.36
CA HIS A 672 5.54 -43.42 -8.89
C HIS A 672 5.07 -41.94 -8.88
N THR A 673 3.76 -41.70 -8.74
CA THR A 673 3.15 -40.38 -8.91
C THR A 673 3.00 -39.70 -7.54
N PRO A 674 3.61 -38.50 -7.33
CA PRO A 674 3.45 -37.72 -6.11
C PRO A 674 2.00 -37.35 -5.80
N LEU A 675 1.68 -37.29 -4.52
CA LEU A 675 0.31 -37.16 -4.00
C LEU A 675 0.15 -35.86 -3.22
N THR A 676 -1.02 -35.23 -3.34
CA THR A 676 -1.37 -34.06 -2.52
C THR A 676 -1.65 -34.47 -1.07
N LEU A 677 -1.55 -33.50 -0.15
CA LEU A 677 -1.96 -33.66 1.24
C LEU A 677 -3.40 -34.22 1.36
N SER A 678 -4.30 -33.77 0.48
CA SER A 678 -5.71 -34.18 0.44
C SER A 678 -5.90 -35.66 0.09
N GLU A 679 -5.08 -36.19 -0.83
CA GLU A 679 -5.15 -37.59 -1.27
C GLU A 679 -4.58 -38.52 -0.21
N ILE A 680 -3.45 -38.15 0.40
CA ILE A 680 -2.84 -38.89 1.52
C ILE A 680 -3.83 -38.95 2.70
N LYS A 681 -4.49 -37.82 3.03
CA LYS A 681 -5.60 -37.73 4.00
C LYS A 681 -6.79 -38.63 3.62
N SER A 682 -7.05 -38.85 2.34
CA SER A 682 -8.04 -39.84 1.88
C SER A 682 -7.57 -41.29 2.12
N GLY A 683 -6.27 -41.56 2.01
CA GLY A 683 -5.65 -42.84 2.35
C GLY A 683 -5.80 -43.19 3.83
N PHE A 684 -5.65 -42.20 4.72
CA PHE A 684 -5.95 -42.37 6.16
C PHE A 684 -7.40 -42.76 6.42
N ARG A 685 -8.38 -42.16 5.71
CA ARG A 685 -9.80 -42.54 5.83
C ARG A 685 -10.06 -44.00 5.41
N GLY A 686 -9.20 -44.56 4.55
CA GLY A 686 -9.23 -45.97 4.14
C GLY A 686 -8.63 -46.94 5.17
N MET A 687 -7.99 -46.46 6.25
CA MET A 687 -7.53 -47.30 7.35
C MET A 687 -8.59 -47.41 8.44
N LEU A 688 -8.83 -48.64 8.91
CA LEU A 688 -9.67 -48.90 10.08
C LEU A 688 -8.80 -49.12 11.33
N HIS A 689 -9.12 -48.42 12.40
CA HIS A 689 -8.63 -48.70 13.76
C HIS A 689 -9.86 -48.97 14.63
N GLU A 690 -9.88 -50.11 15.33
CA GLU A 690 -11.07 -50.57 16.09
C GLU A 690 -12.36 -50.60 15.24
N GLY A 691 -12.24 -50.96 13.95
CA GLY A 691 -13.34 -50.97 12.98
C GLY A 691 -13.81 -49.60 12.49
N LYS A 692 -13.19 -48.49 12.95
CA LYS A 692 -13.58 -47.12 12.60
C LYS A 692 -12.53 -46.45 11.70
N PRO A 693 -12.93 -45.67 10.68
CA PRO A 693 -11.98 -44.98 9.80
C PRO A 693 -11.20 -43.88 10.54
N ILE A 694 -9.89 -43.80 10.25
CA ILE A 694 -8.99 -42.78 10.81
C ILE A 694 -9.23 -41.44 10.11
N PHE A 695 -9.48 -40.39 10.89
CA PHE A 695 -9.54 -39.01 10.40
C PHE A 695 -8.36 -38.24 10.98
N ILE A 696 -7.56 -37.65 10.09
CA ILE A 696 -6.41 -36.81 10.41
C ILE A 696 -6.72 -35.36 9.98
N SER A 697 -6.33 -34.40 10.80
CA SER A 697 -6.32 -32.97 10.44
C SER A 697 -5.03 -32.62 9.73
N ASP A 698 -5.06 -31.59 8.88
CA ASP A 698 -3.99 -31.25 7.94
C ASP A 698 -2.65 -31.00 8.66
N TYR A 699 -2.64 -30.13 9.67
CA TYR A 699 -1.51 -29.93 10.59
C TYR A 699 -0.92 -31.24 11.16
N ASN A 700 -1.76 -32.21 11.55
CA ASN A 700 -1.27 -33.49 12.07
C ASN A 700 -0.66 -34.35 10.96
N LEU A 701 -1.15 -34.24 9.72
CA LEU A 701 -0.59 -34.97 8.57
C LEU A 701 0.73 -34.35 8.11
N GLU A 702 0.81 -33.03 8.01
CA GLU A 702 2.03 -32.30 7.70
C GLU A 702 3.12 -32.61 8.73
N TYR A 703 2.78 -32.67 10.02
CA TYR A 703 3.70 -33.09 11.08
C TYR A 703 4.24 -34.52 10.91
N LEU A 704 3.46 -35.45 10.34
CA LEU A 704 3.96 -36.79 9.99
C LEU A 704 4.85 -36.77 8.75
N LEU A 705 4.49 -35.98 7.72
CA LEU A 705 5.22 -35.89 6.47
C LEU A 705 6.58 -35.20 6.67
N LEU A 706 6.63 -34.09 7.42
CA LEU A 706 7.87 -33.42 7.84
C LEU A 706 8.81 -34.38 8.60
N ARG A 707 8.27 -35.27 9.43
CA ARG A 707 9.06 -36.31 10.10
C ARG A 707 9.60 -37.37 9.13
N LEU A 708 8.85 -37.77 8.09
CA LEU A 708 9.36 -38.68 7.06
C LEU A 708 10.39 -38.02 6.15
N ILE A 709 10.22 -36.73 5.84
CA ILE A 709 11.21 -35.92 5.10
C ILE A 709 12.51 -35.83 5.91
N GLY A 710 12.43 -35.52 7.21
CA GLY A 710 13.58 -35.57 8.14
C GLY A 710 14.16 -36.96 8.39
N MET A 711 13.62 -38.02 7.78
CA MET A 711 14.18 -39.38 7.75
C MET A 711 14.71 -39.79 6.37
N GLY A 712 14.56 -38.94 5.34
CA GLY A 712 14.93 -39.24 3.96
C GLY A 712 13.97 -40.19 3.22
N GLU A 713 12.78 -40.44 3.76
CA GLU A 713 11.84 -41.48 3.27
C GLU A 713 10.76 -40.94 2.32
N VAL A 714 10.51 -39.64 2.40
CA VAL A 714 9.57 -38.87 1.59
C VAL A 714 10.26 -37.59 1.16
N LYS A 715 10.06 -37.16 -0.08
CA LYS A 715 10.40 -35.82 -0.58
C LYS A 715 9.12 -35.01 -0.85
N LYS A 716 9.24 -33.68 -0.92
CA LYS A 716 8.12 -32.75 -1.11
C LYS A 716 8.50 -31.67 -2.12
N GLU A 717 7.87 -31.70 -3.29
CA GLU A 717 8.12 -30.79 -4.44
C GLU A 717 6.76 -30.27 -4.97
N ILE A 718 6.66 -29.00 -5.38
CA ILE A 718 5.41 -28.32 -5.79
C ILE A 718 4.18 -28.67 -4.89
N LYS A 719 4.34 -28.71 -3.57
CA LYS A 719 3.30 -29.07 -2.58
C LYS A 719 2.76 -30.53 -2.68
N TYR A 720 3.29 -31.36 -3.59
CA TYR A 720 3.07 -32.81 -3.63
C TYR A 720 4.11 -33.54 -2.74
N TYR A 721 3.83 -34.80 -2.41
CA TYR A 721 4.73 -35.65 -1.62
C TYR A 721 4.89 -37.02 -2.31
N GLY A 722 6.11 -37.55 -2.36
CA GLY A 722 6.41 -38.88 -2.94
C GLY A 722 7.46 -39.64 -2.13
N LEU A 723 7.54 -40.96 -2.33
CA LEU A 723 8.54 -41.80 -1.66
C LEU A 723 9.91 -41.61 -2.31
N THR A 724 10.97 -41.43 -1.52
CA THR A 724 12.33 -41.22 -2.07
C THR A 724 12.80 -42.37 -2.95
N SER A 725 12.39 -43.62 -2.64
CA SER A 725 12.72 -44.79 -3.46
C SER A 725 12.20 -44.70 -4.90
N TRP A 726 11.23 -43.84 -5.20
CA TRP A 726 10.74 -43.65 -6.57
C TRP A 726 11.77 -43.01 -7.49
N GLU A 727 12.74 -42.28 -6.95
CA GLU A 727 13.87 -41.75 -7.72
C GLU A 727 14.80 -42.88 -8.16
N GLU A 728 15.05 -43.86 -7.27
CA GLU A 728 15.79 -45.09 -7.59
C GLU A 728 14.99 -46.04 -8.52
N ASP A 729 13.67 -46.16 -8.31
CA ASP A 729 12.79 -47.02 -9.11
C ASP A 729 12.66 -46.54 -10.58
N THR A 730 12.79 -45.23 -10.84
CA THR A 730 12.47 -44.61 -12.15
C THR A 730 13.64 -43.90 -12.82
N GLY A 731 14.70 -43.55 -12.09
CA GLY A 731 15.84 -42.78 -12.62
C GLY A 731 15.57 -41.28 -12.80
N TYR A 732 14.45 -40.76 -12.28
CA TYR A 732 14.10 -39.33 -12.35
C TYR A 732 14.06 -38.68 -10.97
N SER A 733 14.29 -37.35 -10.91
CA SER A 733 14.15 -36.57 -9.69
C SER A 733 12.70 -36.54 -9.18
N MET A 734 12.50 -36.41 -7.86
CA MET A 734 11.16 -36.17 -7.30
C MET A 734 10.53 -34.90 -7.88
N ARG A 735 11.35 -33.90 -8.21
CA ARG A 735 10.97 -32.66 -8.87
C ARG A 735 10.32 -32.96 -10.22
N TYR A 736 10.99 -33.68 -11.11
CA TYR A 736 10.44 -34.12 -12.40
C TYR A 736 9.16 -34.95 -12.26
N LEU A 737 9.08 -35.85 -11.25
CA LEU A 737 7.85 -36.61 -10.95
C LEU A 737 6.70 -35.69 -10.51
N ALA A 738 6.98 -34.61 -9.76
CA ALA A 738 6.00 -33.61 -9.36
C ALA A 738 5.60 -32.67 -10.53
N PHE A 739 6.55 -32.29 -11.39
CA PHE A 739 6.31 -31.54 -12.62
C PHE A 739 5.34 -32.29 -13.54
N PHE A 740 5.59 -33.58 -13.80
CA PHE A 740 4.70 -34.42 -14.60
C PHE A 740 3.30 -34.54 -13.96
N ARG A 741 3.24 -34.57 -12.62
CA ARG A 741 1.99 -34.58 -11.88
C ARG A 741 1.22 -33.24 -12.00
N LYS A 742 1.87 -32.08 -11.88
CA LYS A 742 1.23 -30.76 -12.10
C LYS A 742 0.74 -30.61 -13.54
N LEU A 743 1.54 -30.98 -14.54
CA LEU A 743 1.12 -31.05 -15.95
C LEU A 743 -0.14 -31.91 -16.13
N ARG A 744 -0.13 -33.11 -15.53
CA ARG A 744 -1.26 -34.04 -15.54
C ARG A 744 -2.52 -33.42 -14.92
N ASP A 745 -2.39 -32.73 -13.80
CA ASP A 745 -3.54 -32.16 -13.08
C ASP A 745 -4.16 -31.00 -13.87
N ILE A 746 -3.33 -30.17 -14.51
CA ILE A 746 -3.76 -29.17 -15.50
C ILE A 746 -4.54 -29.84 -16.64
N CYS A 747 -4.01 -30.92 -17.22
CA CYS A 747 -4.67 -31.62 -18.33
C CYS A 747 -5.97 -32.30 -17.90
N ILE A 748 -6.05 -32.87 -16.70
CA ILE A 748 -7.27 -33.51 -16.18
C ILE A 748 -8.35 -32.49 -15.85
N ASN A 749 -8.00 -31.42 -15.13
CA ASN A 749 -8.96 -30.38 -14.73
C ASN A 749 -9.58 -29.68 -15.95
N ASN A 750 -8.78 -29.44 -16.99
CA ASN A 750 -9.24 -28.83 -18.25
C ASN A 750 -9.74 -29.86 -19.29
N ALA A 751 -9.75 -31.16 -18.97
CA ALA A 751 -10.15 -32.25 -19.87
C ALA A 751 -9.41 -32.28 -21.23
N VAL A 752 -8.08 -32.04 -21.21
CA VAL A 752 -7.19 -32.12 -22.37
C VAL A 752 -6.60 -33.53 -22.51
N PRO A 753 -6.66 -34.17 -23.70
CA PRO A 753 -5.95 -35.42 -23.96
C PRO A 753 -4.43 -35.25 -23.88
N PHE A 754 -3.75 -36.08 -23.07
CA PHE A 754 -2.30 -36.06 -22.88
C PHE A 754 -1.70 -37.49 -22.90
N THR A 755 -0.43 -37.64 -23.26
CA THR A 755 0.26 -38.93 -23.15
C THR A 755 0.73 -39.19 -21.72
N HIS A 756 0.56 -40.43 -21.25
CA HIS A 756 1.13 -40.87 -19.98
C HIS A 756 2.67 -40.84 -20.01
N PHE A 757 3.24 -40.84 -18.81
CA PHE A 757 4.65 -41.03 -18.48
C PHE A 757 5.31 -42.16 -19.30
N GLU A 758 6.59 -42.00 -19.64
CA GLU A 758 7.43 -43.01 -20.32
C GLU A 758 6.92 -43.50 -21.70
N LYS A 759 5.99 -42.78 -22.35
CA LYS A 759 5.48 -43.14 -23.69
C LYS A 759 6.34 -42.64 -24.86
N SER A 760 7.40 -41.88 -24.60
CA SER A 760 8.27 -41.28 -25.61
C SER A 760 9.63 -40.94 -25.00
N GLU A 761 10.69 -41.10 -25.80
CA GLU A 761 12.05 -40.64 -25.47
C GLU A 761 12.28 -39.18 -25.90
N ASN A 762 11.41 -38.64 -26.76
CA ASN A 762 11.61 -37.39 -27.51
C ASN A 762 10.76 -36.21 -26.96
N TYR A 763 9.96 -36.45 -25.93
CA TYR A 763 9.09 -35.46 -25.25
C TYR A 763 8.48 -36.10 -24.01
N ASP A 764 8.22 -35.32 -22.96
CA ASP A 764 7.74 -35.86 -21.68
C ASP A 764 6.20 -36.03 -21.69
N SER A 765 5.47 -35.15 -22.39
CA SER A 765 4.09 -35.44 -22.81
C SER A 765 3.73 -34.79 -24.14
N ARG A 766 2.84 -35.42 -24.92
CA ARG A 766 2.17 -34.80 -26.06
C ARG A 766 0.71 -34.60 -25.73
N ILE A 767 0.26 -33.35 -25.79
CA ILE A 767 -1.15 -32.97 -25.62
C ILE A 767 -1.79 -32.69 -26.99
N THR A 768 -3.12 -32.61 -27.03
CA THR A 768 -3.85 -32.17 -28.23
C THR A 768 -4.99 -31.23 -27.85
N ILE A 769 -4.92 -30.00 -28.37
CA ILE A 769 -5.89 -28.92 -28.15
C ILE A 769 -6.33 -28.42 -29.53
N LEU A 770 -7.64 -28.30 -29.76
CA LEU A 770 -8.25 -27.93 -31.05
C LEU A 770 -7.71 -28.70 -32.28
N GLY A 771 -7.21 -29.92 -32.08
CA GLY A 771 -6.57 -30.76 -33.12
C GLY A 771 -5.08 -30.48 -33.35
N GLN A 772 -4.54 -29.36 -32.85
CA GLN A 772 -3.11 -29.07 -32.86
C GLN A 772 -2.37 -30.01 -31.89
N LYS A 773 -1.22 -30.52 -32.33
CA LYS A 773 -0.30 -31.31 -31.50
C LYS A 773 0.67 -30.35 -30.82
N ILE A 774 0.74 -30.44 -29.49
CA ILE A 774 1.68 -29.68 -28.69
C ILE A 774 2.55 -30.68 -27.92
N PHE A 775 3.86 -30.49 -27.97
CA PHE A 775 4.88 -31.34 -27.35
C PHE A 775 5.46 -30.60 -26.14
N VAL A 776 5.30 -31.21 -24.97
CA VAL A 776 5.61 -30.63 -23.67
C VAL A 776 6.87 -31.28 -23.11
N HIS A 777 7.82 -30.44 -22.72
CA HIS A 777 9.11 -30.81 -22.14
C HIS A 777 9.21 -30.16 -20.75
N LEU A 778 9.70 -30.90 -19.76
CA LEU A 778 9.73 -30.47 -18.36
C LEU A 778 11.14 -30.00 -17.97
N TYR A 779 11.26 -28.82 -17.37
CA TYR A 779 12.54 -28.25 -16.95
C TYR A 779 13.07 -28.84 -15.64
N ASP A 780 13.83 -29.92 -15.76
CA ASP A 780 14.59 -30.55 -14.66
C ASP A 780 16.07 -30.13 -14.73
N GLU A 781 16.72 -30.31 -15.89
CA GLU A 781 18.08 -29.83 -16.19
C GLU A 781 18.23 -29.38 -17.65
N PRO A 782 19.02 -28.31 -17.97
CA PRO A 782 19.24 -27.84 -19.34
C PRO A 782 19.77 -28.92 -20.30
N GLY A 783 20.66 -29.80 -19.82
CA GLY A 783 21.31 -30.84 -20.62
C GLY A 783 20.35 -31.90 -21.18
N ARG A 784 19.18 -32.07 -20.56
CA ARG A 784 18.14 -33.01 -21.02
C ARG A 784 17.02 -32.32 -21.81
N VAL A 785 16.62 -31.12 -21.40
CA VAL A 785 15.46 -30.44 -22.01
C VAL A 785 15.75 -29.97 -23.44
N ILE A 786 16.97 -29.48 -23.72
CA ILE A 786 17.33 -28.91 -25.01
C ILE A 786 17.34 -29.98 -26.12
N PRO A 787 18.02 -31.14 -25.98
CA PRO A 787 17.96 -32.21 -26.98
C PRO A 787 16.53 -32.71 -27.25
N ASN A 788 15.69 -32.82 -26.21
CA ASN A 788 14.31 -33.27 -26.35
C ASN A 788 13.48 -32.27 -27.16
N ALA A 789 13.53 -30.99 -26.82
CA ALA A 789 12.83 -29.93 -27.58
C ALA A 789 13.28 -29.87 -29.04
N LEU A 790 14.58 -29.94 -29.30
CA LEU A 790 15.13 -29.97 -30.66
C LEU A 790 14.69 -31.24 -31.44
N SER A 791 14.59 -32.39 -30.77
CA SER A 791 14.15 -33.64 -31.38
C SER A 791 12.70 -33.62 -31.87
N SER A 792 11.87 -32.71 -31.34
CA SER A 792 10.43 -32.60 -31.63
C SER A 792 10.02 -31.36 -32.44
N LEU A 793 10.98 -30.56 -32.92
CA LEU A 793 10.76 -29.52 -33.92
C LEU A 793 10.08 -30.08 -35.19
N GLY A 794 9.29 -29.25 -35.86
CA GLY A 794 8.55 -29.61 -37.09
C GLY A 794 7.41 -30.64 -36.92
N LYS A 795 7.24 -31.26 -35.74
CA LYS A 795 6.17 -32.25 -35.47
C LYS A 795 4.87 -31.60 -34.95
N GLY A 796 4.97 -30.37 -34.46
CA GLY A 796 3.91 -29.55 -33.85
C GLY A 796 4.52 -28.38 -33.07
N LEU A 797 3.71 -27.70 -32.26
CA LEU A 797 4.20 -26.66 -31.34
C LEU A 797 4.97 -27.31 -30.19
N ASN A 798 6.07 -26.71 -29.75
CA ASN A 798 6.83 -27.16 -28.59
C ASN A 798 6.65 -26.18 -27.41
N ILE A 799 6.56 -26.71 -26.19
CA ILE A 799 6.49 -25.91 -24.97
C ILE A 799 7.46 -26.51 -23.94
N ILE A 800 8.30 -25.66 -23.36
CA ILE A 800 9.16 -26.00 -22.22
C ILE A 800 8.49 -25.42 -20.96
N LEU A 801 8.28 -26.27 -19.95
CA LEU A 801 7.60 -25.94 -18.70
C LEU A 801 8.54 -25.81 -17.50
N PHE A 802 8.44 -24.66 -16.83
CA PHE A 802 9.20 -24.25 -15.64
C PHE A 802 8.31 -24.21 -14.38
N GLU A 803 8.89 -24.33 -13.18
CA GLU A 803 8.14 -24.12 -11.94
C GLU A 803 7.80 -22.63 -11.77
N GLU A 804 8.82 -21.77 -11.90
CA GLU A 804 8.75 -20.34 -11.63
C GLU A 804 9.46 -19.50 -12.72
N GLU A 805 9.16 -18.20 -12.80
CA GLU A 805 9.70 -17.29 -13.82
C GLU A 805 11.23 -17.09 -13.69
N ALA A 806 11.78 -17.24 -12.49
CA ALA A 806 13.22 -17.20 -12.24
C ALA A 806 13.98 -18.31 -13.00
N GLU A 807 13.41 -19.53 -13.04
CA GLU A 807 14.02 -20.67 -13.76
C GLU A 807 13.96 -20.48 -15.28
N LYS A 808 12.86 -19.91 -15.76
CA LYS A 808 12.66 -19.52 -17.17
C LYS A 808 13.64 -18.44 -17.60
N SER A 809 13.98 -17.52 -16.69
CA SER A 809 15.00 -16.48 -16.88
C SER A 809 16.42 -17.06 -16.86
N GLU A 810 16.79 -17.88 -15.87
CA GLU A 810 18.08 -18.58 -15.81
C GLU A 810 18.31 -19.43 -17.07
N PHE A 811 17.28 -20.12 -17.54
CA PHE A 811 17.35 -20.87 -18.79
C PHE A 811 17.60 -19.97 -20.00
N TYR A 812 16.99 -18.78 -20.07
CA TYR A 812 17.21 -17.84 -21.16
C TYR A 812 18.64 -17.25 -21.17
N GLU A 813 19.24 -17.03 -19.99
CA GLU A 813 20.67 -16.76 -19.85
C GLU A 813 21.51 -17.95 -20.32
N TYR A 814 21.17 -19.18 -19.90
CA TYR A 814 21.87 -20.40 -20.31
C TYR A 814 21.85 -20.62 -21.83
N LEU A 815 20.75 -20.29 -22.53
CA LEU A 815 20.69 -20.32 -24.00
C LEU A 815 21.66 -19.35 -24.68
N SER A 816 22.20 -18.39 -23.94
CA SER A 816 23.19 -17.40 -24.41
C SER A 816 24.65 -17.84 -24.15
N SER A 817 24.88 -18.97 -23.48
CA SER A 817 26.21 -19.49 -23.10
C SER A 817 27.10 -20.02 -24.24
N GLY A 818 26.69 -19.86 -25.51
CA GLY A 818 27.44 -20.32 -26.67
C GLY A 818 27.31 -21.82 -27.00
N TYR A 819 26.52 -22.59 -26.23
CA TYR A 819 26.19 -23.97 -26.55
C TYR A 819 25.35 -24.06 -27.84
N GLN A 820 25.83 -24.80 -28.84
CA GLN A 820 25.20 -24.88 -30.18
C GLN A 820 23.71 -25.28 -30.14
N GLY A 821 23.33 -26.22 -29.28
CA GLY A 821 21.93 -26.62 -29.11
C GLY A 821 21.08 -25.49 -28.52
N GLY A 822 21.65 -24.72 -27.59
CA GLY A 822 21.01 -23.53 -27.02
C GLY A 822 20.83 -22.42 -28.06
N THR A 823 21.82 -22.20 -28.94
CA THR A 823 21.70 -21.23 -30.04
C THR A 823 20.59 -21.59 -31.03
N ILE A 824 20.49 -22.87 -31.42
CA ILE A 824 19.40 -23.35 -32.30
C ILE A 824 18.05 -23.18 -31.60
N LEU A 825 17.94 -23.58 -30.32
CA LEU A 825 16.70 -23.46 -29.57
C LEU A 825 16.28 -21.98 -29.38
N LYS A 826 17.24 -21.06 -29.17
CA LYS A 826 16.99 -19.62 -29.08
C LYS A 826 16.38 -19.05 -30.37
N LEU A 827 16.84 -19.51 -31.53
CA LEU A 827 16.25 -19.13 -32.83
C LEU A 827 14.83 -19.70 -33.00
N GLU A 828 14.58 -20.94 -32.57
CA GLU A 828 13.24 -21.56 -32.63
C GLU A 828 12.25 -20.95 -31.62
N ILE A 829 12.74 -20.38 -30.52
CA ILE A 829 11.95 -19.55 -29.60
C ILE A 829 11.59 -18.21 -30.27
N GLN A 830 12.56 -17.53 -30.89
CA GLN A 830 12.32 -16.29 -31.64
C GLN A 830 11.40 -16.49 -32.85
N ALA A 831 11.37 -17.69 -33.43
CA ALA A 831 10.45 -18.07 -34.51
C ALA A 831 9.05 -18.50 -34.03
N GLY A 832 8.82 -18.62 -32.72
CA GLY A 832 7.55 -19.09 -32.15
C GLY A 832 7.30 -20.60 -32.27
N SER A 833 8.25 -21.38 -32.78
CA SER A 833 8.18 -22.87 -32.82
C SER A 833 8.20 -23.49 -31.42
N VAL A 834 8.85 -22.80 -30.47
CA VAL A 834 9.05 -23.22 -29.09
C VAL A 834 8.62 -22.09 -28.16
N LEU A 835 7.70 -22.37 -27.22
CA LEU A 835 7.32 -21.43 -26.18
C LEU A 835 7.98 -21.80 -24.85
N LEU A 836 8.43 -20.79 -24.10
CA LEU A 836 8.84 -20.93 -22.70
C LEU A 836 7.67 -20.49 -21.82
N LYS A 837 7.16 -21.37 -20.94
CA LYS A 837 5.99 -21.10 -20.11
C LYS A 837 6.15 -21.68 -18.71
N THR A 838 5.77 -20.95 -17.67
CA THR A 838 5.60 -21.53 -16.32
C THR A 838 4.35 -22.43 -16.28
N PHE A 839 4.23 -23.24 -15.24
CA PHE A 839 2.98 -23.99 -15.00
C PHE A 839 1.73 -23.11 -14.80
N ARG A 840 1.88 -21.82 -14.46
CA ARG A 840 0.75 -20.86 -14.39
C ARG A 840 0.31 -20.45 -15.79
N GLU A 841 1.22 -19.84 -16.56
CA GLU A 841 0.93 -19.38 -17.92
C GLU A 841 0.43 -20.50 -18.84
N PHE A 842 0.93 -21.73 -18.66
CA PHE A 842 0.46 -22.89 -19.40
C PHE A 842 -0.94 -23.34 -18.97
N GLU A 843 -1.32 -23.22 -17.69
CA GLU A 843 -2.68 -23.50 -17.24
C GLU A 843 -3.68 -22.44 -17.75
N GLU A 844 -3.27 -21.19 -17.88
CA GLU A 844 -4.02 -20.08 -18.52
C GLU A 844 -4.19 -20.31 -20.03
N MET A 845 -3.10 -20.51 -20.77
CA MET A 845 -3.12 -20.83 -22.21
C MET A 845 -4.01 -22.05 -22.51
N VAL A 846 -4.02 -23.06 -21.64
CA VAL A 846 -4.89 -24.25 -21.77
C VAL A 846 -6.38 -23.93 -21.54
N LYS A 847 -6.73 -22.89 -20.77
CA LYS A 847 -8.10 -22.41 -20.59
C LYS A 847 -8.53 -21.54 -21.78
N GLU A 848 -7.67 -20.63 -22.21
CA GLU A 848 -7.90 -19.73 -23.35
C GLU A 848 -8.15 -20.50 -24.64
N MET A 849 -7.30 -21.47 -24.98
CA MET A 849 -7.45 -22.33 -26.16
C MET A 849 -8.64 -23.33 -26.09
N LYS A 850 -9.58 -23.12 -25.16
CA LYS A 850 -10.80 -23.93 -24.98
C LYS A 850 -12.09 -23.08 -24.94
N VAL A 851 -11.98 -21.77 -25.08
CA VAL A 851 -13.08 -20.82 -25.35
C VAL A 851 -13.33 -20.76 -26.86
#